data_AF-A0A2E9KCH4-F1
#
_entry.id   AF-A0A2E9KCH4-F1
#
_cell.length_a   1.000
_cell.length_b   1.000
_cell.length_c   1.000
_cell.angle_alpha   90.00
_cell.angle_beta   90.00
_cell.angle_gamma   90.00
#
_symmetry.space_group_name_H-M   'P 1'
#
loop_
_entity.id
_entity.type
_entity.pdbx_description
1 polymer ?
#
loop_
_entity_poly.entity_id
_entity_poly.type
_entity_poly.pdbx_seq_one_letter_code
_entity_poly.pdbx_strand_id
1 'polypeptide(L)'
;MKKTNRKIWELLLYNVTDNLMIILSGEALAEAIHLAFDDTFRVLQGSEKINPSTITSRTNSHLAIYKFYYNHNFHSGLFTESWLLDVFKISDEPQDSITLKNYKKFTPYLPESTQSDFTKTYLKKIKSGLRVFFYALYARKAILLPTNYAFPKSWKKNTWVENAIDIYPELLALFRNCFINKSKDIPDISAYLPEESNTFCRDYAYKIFIATTWYEIEDISLEEAIKFSKALYEKKIKDSVYSSPHYSLPLNHVLTTLYRFSPGRCNFDIENIGFLLNTNRSLTTDKIEELKQHEENKKGDIWLGLQKQYLKFRSKKYSTWNKDKKALGLLNRYLFVDLMQAAGKDAIPSKPKDFDRIYIDGNIEFGGNIPSLIDTVEGSNKSTSNYNNLKKIEVFFKWLEQQKGNECTKGFTNPISKFDYPLTSRPKGTNKKIFPSSSFVVIHSLVHALCDFFYYLVNSGKYSRKVSTRFSYYDTEELGFVPIYYDKEGKIIPIKAIPSRLLTNETSKRNGKLFDYPCFQGLFLIAVALETGLRHIHIRWLDRDTFDKHLDADFENCEFLGELTLESAFIEVSTDKVKQTAWRPFVSARAIKLLIRLKEFQDSLDIDVPALFYDDNESTHYKKIRSLFHPTSIGTNKPFSYDRTVTLYRNIQLFFDLQVLMQKLKAETLNPIPEKMKNAFNTYRKGVSDLTGSDLEEFKKQETLDALEKVFIKDAFYFANHYEGDYTPHGTRSSVISEKIKVLPPWVIAEFISGHESLAVLHHYVQLDKDDIREILESQSRHLSGEKSIFLDDPNDFTKRNAAELNEKLKQVVDADPNLIIQMFGGISFSESSGQNEIKSGVNLLRNTPTSNFAFMSTHICPFNGQCPQDVINDLGKNKCGACYYSVKTIDHIPRILAEVRKLYRDVKNYEAQISLLSSEESRDDSGIDKLDREKREVAFELAAWLHTYKILKIKREELKRNKSEGLLDAYIVPKPFMLHDDFIAMQEKKSEASEFLLRMQDADMFKEYFTPTLKAEIMNIRNKILINQQKFDQLISNTDVFSLTDELRGLIRDVAEKEGVSPIKVIEDLRTPLNELKINDIALLEVSNG
;
A
#
# COMPACT_ATOMS: atom_id res chain seq x y z
N MET A 1 49.82 -4.30 -37.89
CA MET A 1 49.62 -4.49 -36.42
C MET A 1 50.47 -3.47 -35.66
N LYS A 2 49.96 -2.94 -34.54
CA LYS A 2 50.45 -1.81 -33.71
C LYS A 2 50.02 -0.40 -34.15
N LYS A 3 48.71 -0.15 -34.02
CA LYS A 3 48.11 1.16 -33.67
C LYS A 3 46.88 0.87 -32.82
N THR A 4 47.07 0.72 -31.51
CA THR A 4 45.95 0.57 -30.57
C THR A 4 46.32 1.20 -29.24
N ASN A 5 45.37 1.97 -28.69
CA ASN A 5 45.34 2.58 -27.35
C ASN A 5 46.02 3.94 -27.16
N ARG A 6 45.66 4.93 -27.99
CA ARG A 6 45.84 6.36 -27.63
C ARG A 6 44.54 7.18 -27.74
N LYS A 7 43.37 6.53 -27.70
CA LYS A 7 42.06 7.14 -28.00
C LYS A 7 40.94 6.89 -26.96
N ILE A 8 41.26 6.51 -25.71
CA ILE A 8 40.23 6.13 -24.70
C ILE A 8 40.30 7.00 -23.41
N TRP A 9 40.86 8.21 -23.46
CA TRP A 9 40.73 9.17 -22.34
C TRP A 9 40.36 10.56 -22.89
N GLU A 10 39.14 10.68 -23.41
CA GLU A 10 38.44 11.96 -23.29
C GLU A 10 38.21 12.20 -21.79
N LEU A 11 38.69 13.34 -21.30
CA LEU A 11 38.73 13.74 -19.89
C LEU A 11 37.40 13.47 -19.16
N LEU A 12 37.39 12.51 -18.23
CA LEU A 12 36.28 12.33 -17.30
C LEU A 12 36.31 13.45 -16.25
N LEU A 13 35.36 14.37 -16.33
CA LEU A 13 35.31 15.60 -15.51
C LEU A 13 34.50 15.44 -14.19
N TYR A 14 33.84 14.29 -13.98
CA TYR A 14 33.01 14.01 -12.80
C TYR A 14 32.88 12.51 -12.46
N ASN A 15 32.60 12.19 -11.19
CA ASN A 15 32.39 10.84 -10.64
C ASN A 15 30.97 10.66 -10.06
N VAL A 16 30.07 10.06 -10.84
CA VAL A 16 28.72 9.67 -10.37
C VAL A 16 28.65 8.24 -9.84
N THR A 17 29.76 7.49 -9.83
CA THR A 17 29.78 6.09 -9.36
C THR A 17 29.85 6.00 -7.83
N ASP A 18 29.76 4.78 -7.29
CA ASP A 18 29.98 4.52 -5.86
C ASP A 18 31.45 4.17 -5.54
N ASN A 19 32.34 4.17 -6.55
CA ASN A 19 33.74 3.81 -6.41
C ASN A 19 34.64 5.03 -6.55
N LEU A 20 35.81 4.98 -5.92
CA LEU A 20 36.86 5.98 -6.10
C LEU A 20 37.29 6.05 -7.57
N MET A 21 37.43 7.26 -8.10
CA MET A 21 37.99 7.51 -9.42
C MET A 21 39.38 8.14 -9.26
N ILE A 22 40.40 7.51 -9.83
CA ILE A 22 41.79 7.99 -9.79
C ILE A 22 42.05 8.81 -11.05
N ILE A 23 42.57 10.03 -10.90
CA ILE A 23 42.87 10.96 -12.00
C ILE A 23 44.35 10.88 -12.40
N LEU A 24 45.25 10.90 -11.41
CA LEU A 24 46.71 10.81 -11.63
C LEU A 24 47.18 9.36 -11.64
N SER A 25 48.26 9.07 -12.37
CA SER A 25 48.86 7.73 -12.44
C SER A 25 50.39 7.80 -12.33
N GLY A 26 51.03 6.70 -11.95
CA GLY A 26 52.50 6.60 -11.89
C GLY A 26 53.12 7.52 -10.84
N GLU A 27 54.26 8.16 -11.17
CA GLU A 27 55.03 9.00 -10.24
C GLU A 27 54.23 10.18 -9.69
N ALA A 28 53.40 10.82 -10.51
CA ALA A 28 52.55 11.95 -10.09
C ALA A 28 51.52 11.55 -9.03
N LEU A 29 50.98 10.32 -9.12
CA LEU A 29 50.07 9.80 -8.08
C LEU A 29 50.83 9.49 -6.79
N ALA A 30 52.03 8.90 -6.89
CA ALA A 30 52.86 8.58 -5.74
C ALA A 30 53.28 9.84 -4.96
N GLU A 31 53.68 10.89 -5.68
CA GLU A 31 53.97 12.20 -5.09
C GLU A 31 52.74 12.80 -4.41
N ALA A 32 51.57 12.78 -5.08
CA ALA A 32 50.33 13.27 -4.50
C ALA A 32 49.93 12.52 -3.22
N ILE A 33 50.15 11.20 -3.15
CA ILE A 33 49.90 10.38 -1.95
C ILE A 33 50.78 10.82 -0.79
N HIS A 34 52.09 10.96 -1.01
CA HIS A 34 53.01 11.38 0.05
C HIS A 34 52.64 12.75 0.60
N LEU A 35 52.39 13.70 -0.30
CA LEU A 35 52.08 15.05 0.13
C LEU A 35 50.66 15.16 0.76
N ALA A 36 49.72 14.28 0.38
CA ALA A 36 48.42 14.17 1.05
C ALA A 36 48.53 13.60 2.48
N PHE A 37 49.51 12.73 2.74
CA PHE A 37 49.83 12.33 4.12
C PHE A 37 50.38 13.51 4.93
N ASP A 38 51.31 14.28 4.38
CA ASP A 38 51.84 15.49 5.03
C ASP A 38 50.72 16.48 5.38
N ASP A 39 49.80 16.73 4.44
CA ASP A 39 48.62 17.56 4.66
C ASP A 39 47.73 17.01 5.78
N THR A 40 47.50 15.70 5.77
CA THR A 40 46.69 15.02 6.79
C THR A 40 47.32 15.13 8.17
N PHE A 41 48.62 14.97 8.28
CA PHE A 41 49.34 15.08 9.55
C PHE A 41 49.29 16.51 10.07
N ARG A 42 49.56 17.49 9.22
CA ARG A 42 49.45 18.92 9.55
C ARG A 42 48.05 19.28 10.07
N VAL A 43 47.01 18.84 9.38
CA VAL A 43 45.61 19.08 9.78
C VAL A 43 45.27 18.44 11.13
N LEU A 44 45.68 17.18 11.34
CA LEU A 44 45.32 16.45 12.55
C LEU A 44 46.13 16.88 13.77
N GLN A 45 47.42 17.20 13.60
CA GLN A 45 48.32 17.65 14.66
C GLN A 45 48.10 19.11 15.04
N GLY A 46 47.62 19.95 14.11
CA GLY A 46 47.51 21.39 14.33
C GLY A 46 48.86 22.00 14.67
N SER A 47 48.92 22.76 15.77
CA SER A 47 50.15 23.41 16.26
C SER A 47 51.05 22.50 17.12
N GLU A 48 50.61 21.29 17.46
CA GLU A 48 51.31 20.41 18.41
C GLU A 48 52.24 19.41 17.69
N LYS A 49 53.56 19.52 17.92
CA LYS A 49 54.54 18.54 17.41
C LYS A 49 54.64 17.33 18.35
N ILE A 50 53.75 16.36 18.15
CA ILE A 50 53.70 15.12 18.93
C ILE A 50 54.57 14.04 18.29
N ASN A 51 55.37 13.32 19.09
CA ASN A 51 56.19 12.20 18.61
C ASN A 51 55.32 10.94 18.36
N PRO A 52 55.42 10.27 17.19
CA PRO A 52 54.66 9.06 16.86
C PRO A 52 54.64 7.98 17.94
N SER A 53 55.77 7.76 18.64
CA SER A 53 55.90 6.71 19.66
C SER A 53 55.03 6.94 20.90
N THR A 54 54.70 8.20 21.19
CA THR A 54 53.88 8.60 22.37
C THR A 54 52.37 8.42 22.14
N ILE A 55 51.96 8.16 20.90
CA ILE A 55 50.55 7.99 20.53
C ILE A 55 50.11 6.58 20.95
N THR A 56 49.04 6.50 21.74
CA THR A 56 48.45 5.23 22.17
C THR A 56 46.96 5.17 21.79
N SER A 57 46.31 4.02 22.01
CA SER A 57 44.86 3.92 21.78
C SER A 57 44.04 4.78 22.74
N ARG A 58 44.65 5.26 23.84
CA ARG A 58 44.04 6.15 24.85
C ARG A 58 44.53 7.59 24.73
N THR A 59 45.82 7.81 24.46
CA THR A 59 46.47 9.12 24.41
C THR A 59 46.67 9.56 22.98
N ASN A 60 46.20 10.75 22.61
CA ASN A 60 46.31 11.31 21.25
C ASN A 60 45.82 10.36 20.15
N SER A 61 44.84 9.50 20.47
CA SER A 61 44.37 8.44 19.58
C SER A 61 43.80 8.93 18.25
N HIS A 62 43.40 10.20 18.14
CA HIS A 62 43.00 10.82 16.88
C HIS A 62 44.15 10.95 15.86
N LEU A 63 45.40 10.92 16.32
CA LEU A 63 46.62 10.92 15.50
C LEU A 63 47.07 9.50 15.10
N ALA A 64 46.21 8.49 15.22
CA ALA A 64 46.56 7.11 14.88
C ALA A 64 47.10 6.97 13.45
N ILE A 65 46.54 7.68 12.47
CA ILE A 65 47.06 7.64 11.10
C ILE A 65 48.51 8.14 11.01
N TYR A 66 48.86 9.20 11.76
CA TYR A 66 50.23 9.70 11.83
C TYR A 66 51.17 8.67 12.48
N LYS A 67 50.74 8.02 13.57
CA LYS A 67 51.54 6.95 14.21
C LYS A 67 51.98 5.85 13.22
N PHE A 68 51.07 5.41 12.34
CA PHE A 68 51.34 4.29 11.44
C PHE A 68 51.93 4.70 10.09
N TYR A 69 51.78 5.96 9.67
CA TYR A 69 52.23 6.43 8.35
C TYR A 69 53.28 7.55 8.39
N TYR A 70 53.79 7.99 9.55
CA TYR A 70 54.76 9.11 9.63
C TYR A 70 56.03 8.93 8.77
N ASN A 71 56.44 7.69 8.51
CA ASN A 71 57.59 7.35 7.67
C ASN A 71 57.19 6.97 6.23
N HIS A 72 56.05 7.44 5.72
CA HIS A 72 55.54 7.06 4.38
C HIS A 72 56.59 7.23 3.27
N ASN A 73 57.47 8.23 3.36
CA ASN A 73 58.53 8.48 2.37
C ASN A 73 59.52 7.32 2.20
N PHE A 74 59.67 6.44 3.19
CA PHE A 74 60.54 5.25 3.12
C PHE A 74 59.80 4.00 2.61
N HIS A 75 58.51 4.12 2.34
CA HIS A 75 57.63 3.00 1.99
C HIS A 75 56.87 3.25 0.67
N SER A 76 57.45 3.99 -0.28
CA SER A 76 56.80 4.34 -1.56
C SER A 76 56.28 3.12 -2.35
N GLY A 77 56.97 1.97 -2.27
CA GLY A 77 56.52 0.72 -2.91
C GLY A 77 55.22 0.12 -2.36
N LEU A 78 54.74 0.57 -1.20
CA LEU A 78 53.47 0.16 -0.61
C LEU A 78 52.26 0.85 -1.28
N PHE A 79 52.42 2.09 -1.72
CA PHE A 79 51.33 2.97 -2.15
C PHE A 79 51.02 2.81 -3.64
N THR A 80 50.31 1.74 -3.97
CA THR A 80 49.84 1.44 -5.33
C THR A 80 48.42 1.93 -5.59
N GLU A 81 47.98 1.98 -6.85
CA GLU A 81 46.57 2.24 -7.19
C GLU A 81 45.63 1.21 -6.53
N SER A 82 46.05 -0.05 -6.47
CA SER A 82 45.33 -1.12 -5.77
C SER A 82 45.20 -0.85 -4.27
N TRP A 83 46.31 -0.44 -3.62
CA TRP A 83 46.31 -0.01 -2.22
C TRP A 83 45.29 1.11 -2.00
N LEU A 84 45.25 2.10 -2.89
CA LEU A 84 44.37 3.26 -2.76
C LEU A 84 42.88 2.87 -2.86
N LEU A 85 42.52 2.02 -3.83
CA LEU A 85 41.15 1.53 -4.01
C LEU A 85 40.67 0.68 -2.82
N ASP A 86 41.54 -0.17 -2.26
CA ASP A 86 41.19 -1.04 -1.15
C ASP A 86 41.08 -0.27 0.18
N VAL A 87 42.02 0.64 0.43
CA VAL A 87 41.98 1.52 1.61
C VAL A 87 40.79 2.48 1.55
N PHE A 88 40.41 2.94 0.36
CA PHE A 88 39.20 3.75 0.17
C PHE A 88 37.95 3.03 0.64
N LYS A 89 37.73 1.79 0.18
CA LYS A 89 36.58 0.96 0.60
C LYS A 89 36.50 0.83 2.12
N ILE A 90 37.64 0.67 2.78
CA ILE A 90 37.72 0.55 4.25
C ILE A 90 37.37 1.88 4.94
N SER A 91 37.74 3.02 4.33
CA SER A 91 37.43 4.36 4.86
C SER A 91 35.94 4.75 4.74
N ASP A 92 35.25 4.20 3.73
CA ASP A 92 33.85 4.50 3.42
C ASP A 92 32.85 3.66 4.24
N GLU A 93 33.29 2.53 4.80
CA GLU A 93 32.47 1.72 5.71
C GLU A 93 31.95 2.51 6.94
N PRO A 94 30.78 2.13 7.51
CA PRO A 94 30.25 2.73 8.73
C PRO A 94 31.30 2.77 9.86
N GLN A 95 31.41 3.92 10.56
CA GLN A 95 32.45 4.15 11.57
C GLN A 95 32.41 3.18 12.77
N ASP A 96 31.28 2.51 12.99
CA ASP A 96 31.10 1.53 14.07
C ASP A 96 31.33 0.08 13.62
N SER A 97 31.68 -0.17 12.34
CA SER A 97 31.99 -1.51 11.81
C SER A 97 33.40 -2.00 12.22
N ILE A 98 33.62 -2.21 13.52
CA ILE A 98 34.88 -2.73 14.04
C ILE A 98 34.83 -4.26 14.10
N THR A 99 34.81 -4.93 12.95
CA THR A 99 34.83 -6.41 12.86
C THR A 99 36.26 -6.95 12.87
N LEU A 100 36.44 -8.18 13.37
CA LEU A 100 37.74 -8.88 13.30
C LEU A 100 38.20 -9.08 11.83
N LYS A 101 37.24 -9.25 10.92
CA LYS A 101 37.44 -9.37 9.48
C LYS A 101 38.07 -8.11 8.88
N ASN A 102 37.55 -6.93 9.23
CA ASN A 102 38.04 -5.66 8.68
C ASN A 102 39.42 -5.28 9.24
N TYR A 103 39.68 -5.61 10.51
CA TYR A 103 41.01 -5.50 11.10
C TYR A 103 42.05 -6.33 10.33
N LYS A 104 41.79 -7.65 10.15
CA LYS A 104 42.72 -8.53 9.41
C LYS A 104 42.91 -8.12 7.95
N LYS A 105 41.85 -7.59 7.33
CA LYS A 105 41.90 -7.07 5.95
C LYS A 105 42.75 -5.81 5.84
N PHE A 106 42.79 -4.96 6.87
CA PHE A 106 43.51 -3.68 6.83
C PHE A 106 45.01 -3.80 7.15
N THR A 107 45.42 -4.73 8.02
CA THR A 107 46.82 -4.88 8.48
C THR A 107 47.87 -4.90 7.35
N PRO A 108 47.66 -5.59 6.21
CA PRO A 108 48.65 -5.62 5.13
C PRO A 108 48.91 -4.27 4.45
N TYR A 109 48.03 -3.27 4.63
CA TYR A 109 48.16 -1.94 4.02
C TYR A 109 48.91 -0.95 4.91
N LEU A 110 49.42 -1.38 6.06
CA LEU A 110 50.30 -0.61 6.93
C LEU A 110 51.78 -0.87 6.59
N PRO A 111 52.69 0.10 6.77
CA PRO A 111 54.12 -0.15 6.69
C PRO A 111 54.57 -1.27 7.63
N GLU A 112 55.39 -2.21 7.13
CA GLU A 112 55.85 -3.40 7.88
C GLU A 112 56.43 -3.05 9.25
N SER A 113 57.17 -1.94 9.32
CA SER A 113 57.80 -1.40 10.53
C SER A 113 56.81 -1.05 11.66
N THR A 114 55.51 -0.92 11.35
CA THR A 114 54.47 -0.50 12.30
C THR A 114 53.35 -1.51 12.48
N GLN A 115 53.37 -2.62 11.73
CA GLN A 115 52.30 -3.64 11.75
C GLN A 115 52.18 -4.35 13.11
N SER A 116 53.29 -4.57 13.82
CA SER A 116 53.31 -5.21 15.15
C SER A 116 52.57 -4.41 16.21
N ASP A 117 52.54 -3.08 16.08
CA ASP A 117 51.96 -2.16 17.04
C ASP A 117 50.47 -1.89 16.77
N PHE A 118 49.95 -2.42 15.66
CA PHE A 118 48.58 -2.21 15.23
C PHE A 118 47.61 -3.13 15.97
N THR A 119 46.58 -2.54 16.56
CA THR A 119 45.51 -3.27 17.26
C THR A 119 44.15 -2.86 16.74
N LYS A 120 43.15 -3.72 16.95
CA LYS A 120 41.74 -3.47 16.57
C LYS A 120 41.21 -2.11 17.08
N THR A 121 41.72 -1.62 18.21
CA THR A 121 41.29 -0.34 18.81
C THR A 121 41.70 0.89 18.01
N TYR A 122 42.80 0.82 17.23
CA TYR A 122 43.24 1.93 16.38
C TYR A 122 42.43 2.05 15.08
N LEU A 123 41.79 0.98 14.61
CA LEU A 123 41.12 0.95 13.31
C LEU A 123 40.06 2.05 13.16
N LYS A 124 39.22 2.28 14.19
CA LYS A 124 38.21 3.36 14.16
C LYS A 124 38.85 4.74 14.00
N LYS A 125 39.99 4.99 14.65
CA LYS A 125 40.69 6.28 14.58
C LYS A 125 41.42 6.46 13.26
N ILE A 126 42.04 5.40 12.74
CA ILE A 126 42.65 5.40 11.41
C ILE A 126 41.59 5.68 10.33
N LYS A 127 40.39 5.09 10.39
CA LYS A 127 39.30 5.39 9.45
C LYS A 127 38.96 6.89 9.40
N SER A 128 38.96 7.56 10.55
CA SER A 128 38.75 9.02 10.62
C SER A 128 39.91 9.80 9.98
N GLY A 129 41.15 9.37 10.19
CA GLY A 129 42.32 10.00 9.56
C GLY A 129 42.37 9.77 8.05
N LEU A 130 42.00 8.57 7.59
CA LEU A 130 41.93 8.23 6.17
C LEU A 130 40.92 9.10 5.42
N ARG A 131 39.82 9.52 6.08
CA ARG A 131 38.89 10.48 5.49
C ARG A 131 39.53 11.83 5.22
N VAL A 132 40.36 12.34 6.14
CA VAL A 132 41.13 13.57 5.89
C VAL A 132 42.11 13.36 4.74
N PHE A 133 42.79 12.21 4.71
CA PHE A 133 43.71 11.84 3.62
C PHE A 133 43.05 11.79 2.24
N PHE A 134 41.87 11.20 2.11
CA PHE A 134 41.14 11.20 0.83
C PHE A 134 40.68 12.60 0.42
N TYR A 135 40.33 13.48 1.36
CA TYR A 135 40.06 14.89 1.02
C TYR A 135 41.34 15.65 0.64
N ALA A 136 42.48 15.33 1.23
CA ALA A 136 43.79 15.88 0.84
C ALA A 136 44.18 15.44 -0.59
N LEU A 137 44.01 14.15 -0.91
CA LEU A 137 44.20 13.64 -2.26
C LEU A 137 43.27 14.31 -3.29
N TYR A 138 42.00 14.53 -2.93
CA TYR A 138 41.07 15.28 -3.76
C TYR A 138 41.56 16.72 -3.97
N ALA A 139 42.03 17.39 -2.91
CA ALA A 139 42.57 18.75 -3.00
C ALA A 139 43.81 18.85 -3.88
N ARG A 140 44.59 17.77 -3.95
CA ARG A 140 45.76 17.61 -4.83
C ARG A 140 45.39 17.32 -6.30
N LYS A 141 44.09 17.34 -6.64
CA LYS A 141 43.55 16.98 -7.96
C LYS A 141 43.93 15.56 -8.41
N ALA A 142 44.18 14.65 -7.44
CA ALA A 142 44.64 13.30 -7.72
C ALA A 142 43.50 12.29 -7.93
N ILE A 143 42.33 12.58 -7.35
CA ILE A 143 41.16 11.69 -7.33
C ILE A 143 39.85 12.48 -7.39
N LEU A 144 38.77 11.81 -7.79
CA LEU A 144 37.38 12.23 -7.54
C LEU A 144 36.68 11.24 -6.61
N LEU A 145 36.00 11.78 -5.60
CA LEU A 145 35.29 11.00 -4.59
C LEU A 145 33.84 10.74 -5.02
N PRO A 146 33.27 9.59 -4.64
CA PRO A 146 31.83 9.33 -4.78
C PRO A 146 30.96 10.37 -4.06
N THR A 147 29.80 10.68 -4.64
CA THR A 147 28.83 11.63 -4.06
C THR A 147 28.28 11.22 -2.68
N ASN A 148 28.39 9.96 -2.29
CA ASN A 148 27.98 9.44 -0.99
C ASN A 148 29.11 9.48 0.07
N TYR A 149 30.35 9.80 -0.32
CA TYR A 149 31.48 9.85 0.60
C TYR A 149 31.31 11.01 1.60
N ALA A 150 31.47 10.72 2.89
CA ALA A 150 31.17 11.69 3.94
C ALA A 150 32.40 12.51 4.37
N PHE A 151 32.22 13.81 4.56
CA PHE A 151 33.27 14.75 4.95
C PHE A 151 33.86 14.49 6.36
N PRO A 152 35.13 14.85 6.59
CA PRO A 152 35.85 14.62 7.85
C PRO A 152 35.45 15.58 8.99
N LYS A 153 34.36 15.25 9.69
CA LYS A 153 33.87 15.99 10.88
C LYS A 153 34.27 15.38 12.22
N SER A 154 34.47 16.24 13.22
CA SER A 154 34.58 15.86 14.64
C SER A 154 33.53 16.57 15.49
N TRP A 155 33.22 16.00 16.66
CA TRP A 155 32.35 16.62 17.65
C TRP A 155 33.20 17.36 18.67
N LYS A 156 33.09 18.69 18.74
CA LYS A 156 33.82 19.54 19.70
C LYS A 156 32.86 20.55 20.34
N LYS A 157 32.90 20.70 21.67
CA LYS A 157 32.13 21.70 22.44
C LYS A 157 30.64 21.81 22.03
N ASN A 158 29.96 20.67 21.90
CA ASN A 158 28.53 20.57 21.53
C ASN A 158 28.17 21.02 20.09
N THR A 159 29.16 21.13 19.21
CA THR A 159 29.00 21.47 17.79
C THR A 159 29.83 20.54 16.90
N TRP A 160 29.35 20.30 15.66
CA TRP A 160 30.17 19.64 14.65
C TRP A 160 31.19 20.61 14.10
N VAL A 161 32.45 20.18 14.00
CA VAL A 161 33.55 20.96 13.40
C VAL A 161 34.13 20.15 12.24
N GLU A 162 34.32 20.80 11.08
CA GLU A 162 35.02 20.22 9.94
C GLU A 162 36.53 20.32 10.17
N ASN A 163 37.24 19.19 10.16
CA ASN A 163 38.65 19.19 10.52
C ASN A 163 39.57 19.62 9.37
N ALA A 164 39.13 19.49 8.11
CA ALA A 164 40.00 19.58 6.95
C ALA A 164 39.83 20.88 6.13
N ILE A 165 39.23 21.93 6.69
CA ILE A 165 38.93 23.14 5.91
C ILE A 165 40.18 23.78 5.30
N ASP A 166 41.32 23.72 6.00
CA ASP A 166 42.58 24.37 5.60
C ASP A 166 43.23 23.73 4.38
N ILE A 167 42.80 22.53 3.99
CA ILE A 167 43.31 21.81 2.83
C ILE A 167 42.29 21.77 1.69
N TYR A 168 41.10 22.34 1.86
CA TYR A 168 40.07 22.28 0.83
C TYR A 168 40.38 23.21 -0.35
N PRO A 169 40.08 22.76 -1.58
CA PRO A 169 39.99 23.65 -2.73
C PRO A 169 38.99 24.77 -2.49
N GLU A 170 39.15 25.88 -3.20
CA GLU A 170 38.40 27.10 -3.00
C GLU A 170 36.88 26.88 -2.90
N LEU A 171 36.27 26.22 -3.88
CA LEU A 171 34.81 26.05 -3.92
C LEU A 171 34.28 25.25 -2.72
N LEU A 172 34.98 24.19 -2.35
CA LEU A 172 34.63 23.41 -1.17
C LEU A 172 34.83 24.26 0.09
N ALA A 173 35.94 24.98 0.21
CA ALA A 173 36.23 25.86 1.33
C ALA A 173 35.15 26.95 1.52
N LEU A 174 34.76 27.66 0.45
CA LEU A 174 33.73 28.71 0.48
C LEU A 174 32.39 28.21 1.04
N PHE A 175 31.87 27.10 0.49
CA PHE A 175 30.58 26.55 0.93
C PHE A 175 30.65 25.93 2.33
N ARG A 176 31.77 25.32 2.73
CA ARG A 176 31.92 24.78 4.09
C ARG A 176 32.10 25.88 5.12
N ASN A 177 32.81 26.95 4.78
CA ASN A 177 33.05 28.10 5.64
C ASN A 177 31.74 28.82 6.00
N CYS A 178 30.86 28.97 5.00
CA CYS A 178 29.54 29.58 5.13
C CYS A 178 28.68 28.99 6.26
N PHE A 179 28.75 27.66 6.48
CA PHE A 179 27.81 26.96 7.37
C PHE A 179 28.41 26.41 8.67
N ILE A 180 29.71 26.06 8.72
CA ILE A 180 30.26 25.26 9.83
C ILE A 180 31.44 25.96 10.50
N ASN A 181 32.47 26.34 9.74
CA ASN A 181 33.75 26.74 10.35
C ASN A 181 33.89 28.24 10.60
N LYS A 182 33.29 29.12 9.76
CA LYS A 182 33.36 30.59 9.89
C LYS A 182 34.80 31.12 10.12
N SER A 183 35.77 30.54 9.43
CA SER A 183 37.15 31.06 9.33
C SER A 183 37.14 32.47 8.75
N LYS A 184 38.01 33.33 9.30
CA LYS A 184 38.20 34.71 8.85
C LYS A 184 39.03 34.80 7.57
N ASP A 185 39.81 33.76 7.26
CA ASP A 185 40.73 33.73 6.12
C ASP A 185 40.05 33.27 4.81
N ILE A 186 38.80 32.81 4.90
CA ILE A 186 37.99 32.38 3.76
C ILE A 186 36.79 33.32 3.63
N PRO A 187 36.49 33.87 2.43
CA PRO A 187 35.32 34.72 2.23
C PRO A 187 34.02 34.04 2.70
N ASP A 188 33.16 34.80 3.38
CA ASP A 188 31.83 34.33 3.80
C ASP A 188 30.79 34.64 2.72
N ILE A 189 30.30 33.60 2.04
CA ILE A 189 29.32 33.73 0.96
C ILE A 189 27.86 33.69 1.46
N SER A 190 27.62 33.67 2.77
CA SER A 190 26.28 33.50 3.35
C SER A 190 25.25 34.54 2.88
N ALA A 191 25.67 35.79 2.67
CA ALA A 191 24.80 36.86 2.17
C ALA A 191 24.29 36.65 0.73
N TYR A 192 24.93 35.76 -0.03
CA TYR A 192 24.60 35.49 -1.44
C TYR A 192 23.75 34.23 -1.63
N LEU A 193 23.53 33.45 -0.56
CA LEU A 193 22.65 32.30 -0.58
C LEU A 193 21.20 32.73 -0.85
N PRO A 194 20.37 31.88 -1.50
CA PRO A 194 18.95 32.16 -1.68
C PRO A 194 18.19 32.36 -0.36
N GLU A 195 18.61 31.67 0.70
CA GLU A 195 18.05 31.75 2.06
C GLU A 195 19.17 31.53 3.08
N GLU A 196 19.20 32.32 4.16
CA GLU A 196 20.24 32.23 5.21
C GLU A 196 20.25 30.84 5.91
N SER A 197 19.10 30.17 5.98
CA SER A 197 18.92 28.86 6.61
C SER A 197 18.93 27.69 5.61
N ASN A 198 19.57 27.82 4.45
CA ASN A 198 19.55 26.80 3.38
C ASN A 198 20.25 25.49 3.80
N THR A 199 19.55 24.67 4.61
CA THR A 199 20.04 23.38 5.13
C THR A 199 20.36 22.40 4.01
N PHE A 200 19.72 22.58 2.86
CA PHE A 200 19.95 21.77 1.67
C PHE A 200 21.33 22.02 1.05
N CYS A 201 21.76 23.28 0.91
CA CYS A 201 23.15 23.59 0.53
C CYS A 201 24.15 23.09 1.57
N ARG A 202 23.88 23.34 2.86
CA ARG A 202 24.74 22.88 3.97
C ARG A 202 25.04 21.38 3.92
N ASP A 203 23.99 20.58 3.71
CA ASP A 203 24.07 19.13 3.85
C ASP A 203 24.50 18.43 2.54
N TYR A 204 24.36 19.07 1.38
CA TYR A 204 24.51 18.40 0.09
C TYR A 204 25.42 19.10 -0.93
N ALA A 205 25.78 20.38 -0.79
CA ALA A 205 26.61 21.07 -1.79
C ALA A 205 28.02 20.46 -1.92
N TYR A 206 28.62 20.04 -0.80
CA TYR A 206 29.95 19.44 -0.78
C TYR A 206 30.06 18.20 -1.69
N LYS A 207 28.95 17.46 -1.86
CA LYS A 207 28.88 16.26 -2.70
C LYS A 207 29.06 16.56 -4.18
N ILE A 208 28.73 17.78 -4.62
CA ILE A 208 28.95 18.23 -5.99
C ILE A 208 30.46 18.40 -6.21
N PHE A 209 31.12 19.15 -5.32
CA PHE A 209 32.53 19.49 -5.45
C PHE A 209 33.42 18.24 -5.42
N ILE A 210 33.27 17.38 -4.40
CA ILE A 210 34.13 16.20 -4.27
C ILE A 210 34.02 15.20 -5.43
N ALA A 211 32.89 15.25 -6.15
CA ALA A 211 32.57 14.39 -7.27
C ALA A 211 32.87 15.05 -8.63
N THR A 212 33.38 16.27 -8.66
CA THR A 212 33.68 17.01 -9.90
C THR A 212 35.09 17.56 -9.85
N THR A 213 35.61 17.93 -11.01
CA THR A 213 36.87 18.67 -11.14
C THR A 213 36.71 20.17 -10.87
N TRP A 214 35.63 20.58 -10.19
CA TRP A 214 35.35 21.96 -9.85
C TRP A 214 36.03 22.34 -8.55
N TYR A 215 37.29 22.78 -8.66
CA TYR A 215 38.14 23.16 -7.52
C TYR A 215 38.03 24.66 -7.24
N GLU A 216 37.98 25.47 -8.30
CA GLU A 216 37.86 26.94 -8.32
C GLU A 216 36.60 27.37 -9.08
N ILE A 217 36.17 28.62 -8.93
CA ILE A 217 34.92 29.14 -9.56
C ILE A 217 34.99 29.01 -11.10
N GLU A 218 36.17 29.24 -11.65
CA GLU A 218 36.49 29.22 -13.08
C GLU A 218 36.42 27.80 -13.68
N ASP A 219 36.59 26.75 -12.87
CA ASP A 219 36.55 25.37 -13.36
C ASP A 219 35.14 24.95 -13.81
N ILE A 220 34.10 25.68 -13.42
CA ILE A 220 32.72 25.33 -13.73
C ILE A 220 32.36 25.81 -15.13
N SER A 221 32.11 24.86 -16.04
CA SER A 221 31.40 25.14 -17.30
C SER A 221 29.93 24.70 -17.23
N LEU A 222 29.07 25.46 -17.91
CA LEU A 222 27.65 25.17 -17.95
C LEU A 222 27.34 23.83 -18.65
N GLU A 223 28.11 23.48 -19.69
CA GLU A 223 27.97 22.21 -20.40
C GLU A 223 28.26 21.01 -19.48
N GLU A 224 29.32 21.09 -18.68
CA GLU A 224 29.66 20.05 -17.69
C GLU A 224 28.63 19.94 -16.58
N ALA A 225 28.12 21.08 -16.09
CA ALA A 225 27.09 21.09 -15.07
C ALA A 225 25.82 20.36 -15.53
N ILE A 226 25.47 20.49 -16.80
CA ILE A 226 24.35 19.78 -17.43
C ILE A 226 24.65 18.28 -17.53
N LYS A 227 25.83 17.90 -18.04
CA LYS A 227 26.23 16.49 -18.16
C LYS A 227 26.22 15.79 -16.80
N PHE A 228 26.77 16.43 -15.77
CA PHE A 228 26.75 15.94 -14.40
C PHE A 228 25.32 15.79 -13.85
N SER A 229 24.46 16.80 -14.05
CA SER A 229 23.06 16.78 -13.63
C SER A 229 22.25 15.64 -14.29
N LYS A 230 22.44 15.42 -15.59
CA LYS A 230 21.83 14.32 -16.35
C LYS A 230 22.29 12.96 -15.82
N ALA A 231 23.60 12.78 -15.64
CA ALA A 231 24.17 11.52 -15.15
C ALA A 231 23.67 11.15 -13.74
N LEU A 232 23.53 12.13 -12.85
CA LEU A 232 22.95 11.90 -11.52
C LEU A 232 21.48 11.52 -11.56
N TYR A 233 20.72 12.14 -12.47
CA TYR A 233 19.31 11.82 -12.65
C TYR A 233 19.09 10.41 -13.21
N GLU A 234 19.90 9.99 -14.18
CA GLU A 234 19.88 8.61 -14.70
C GLU A 234 20.23 7.58 -13.63
N LYS A 235 21.25 7.84 -12.80
CA LYS A 235 21.57 6.99 -11.66
C LYS A 235 20.40 6.87 -10.68
N LYS A 236 19.73 7.99 -10.39
CA LYS A 236 18.52 8.02 -9.54
C LYS A 236 17.38 7.18 -10.09
N ILE A 237 17.21 7.12 -11.43
CA ILE A 237 16.17 6.31 -12.07
C ILE A 237 16.49 4.81 -11.96
N LYS A 238 17.75 4.43 -12.18
CA LYS A 238 18.17 3.02 -12.27
C LYS A 238 18.24 2.32 -10.90
N ASP A 239 18.46 3.06 -9.82
CA ASP A 239 18.74 2.47 -8.51
C ASP A 239 17.58 2.69 -7.51
N SER A 240 16.89 1.59 -7.14
CA SER A 240 15.74 1.60 -6.23
C SER A 240 16.05 2.16 -4.84
N VAL A 241 17.32 2.10 -4.41
CA VAL A 241 17.82 2.63 -3.12
C VAL A 241 17.81 4.17 -3.10
N TYR A 242 17.84 4.81 -4.27
CA TYR A 242 17.94 6.27 -4.44
C TYR A 242 16.60 6.95 -4.77
N SER A 243 15.48 6.22 -4.66
CA SER A 243 14.11 6.71 -4.89
C SER A 243 13.63 7.78 -3.88
N SER A 244 14.44 8.12 -2.88
CA SER A 244 14.15 9.17 -1.90
C SER A 244 14.36 10.59 -2.47
N PRO A 245 13.50 11.59 -2.17
CA PRO A 245 13.74 12.99 -2.53
C PRO A 245 15.04 13.59 -1.95
N HIS A 246 15.73 12.89 -1.05
CA HIS A 246 17.00 13.30 -0.44
C HIS A 246 18.24 13.25 -1.35
N TYR A 247 18.09 12.92 -2.64
CA TYR A 247 19.18 12.86 -3.62
C TYR A 247 19.11 13.89 -4.75
N SER A 248 18.21 14.88 -4.69
CA SER A 248 18.46 16.11 -5.44
C SER A 248 19.69 16.78 -4.85
N LEU A 249 20.72 17.10 -5.65
CA LEU A 249 21.83 17.95 -5.22
C LEU A 249 21.46 19.43 -5.45
N PRO A 250 21.96 20.37 -4.64
CA PRO A 250 21.61 21.79 -4.69
C PRO A 250 22.33 22.54 -5.83
N LEU A 251 22.45 21.94 -7.02
CA LEU A 251 23.28 22.48 -8.11
C LEU A 251 22.85 23.89 -8.53
N ASN A 252 21.53 24.16 -8.62
CA ASN A 252 21.03 25.50 -8.94
C ASN A 252 21.40 26.52 -7.85
N HIS A 253 21.20 26.17 -6.57
CA HIS A 253 21.57 27.07 -5.47
C HIS A 253 23.08 27.33 -5.45
N VAL A 254 23.91 26.33 -5.76
CA VAL A 254 25.37 26.49 -5.83
C VAL A 254 25.74 27.48 -6.94
N LEU A 255 25.29 27.25 -8.17
CA LEU A 255 25.64 28.10 -9.31
C LEU A 255 25.11 29.53 -9.16
N THR A 256 23.88 29.71 -8.68
CA THR A 256 23.30 31.04 -8.43
C THR A 256 24.03 31.79 -7.31
N THR A 257 24.45 31.11 -6.24
CA THR A 257 25.23 31.72 -5.15
C THR A 257 26.60 32.18 -5.65
N LEU A 258 27.29 31.35 -6.43
CA LEU A 258 28.60 31.69 -7.00
C LEU A 258 28.53 32.87 -7.97
N TYR A 259 27.53 32.88 -8.85
CA TYR A 259 27.31 34.00 -9.76
C TYR A 259 27.03 35.30 -9.01
N ARG A 260 26.22 35.26 -7.94
CA ARG A 260 25.95 36.45 -7.11
C ARG A 260 27.18 36.92 -6.33
N PHE A 261 28.00 35.99 -5.87
CA PHE A 261 29.20 36.28 -5.09
C PHE A 261 30.33 36.88 -5.95
N SER A 262 30.60 36.31 -7.12
CA SER A 262 31.68 36.76 -8.01
C SER A 262 31.35 36.52 -9.49
N PRO A 263 30.48 37.36 -10.10
CA PRO A 263 30.05 37.18 -11.48
C PRO A 263 31.21 37.13 -12.49
N GLY A 264 32.25 37.94 -12.28
CA GLY A 264 33.40 38.05 -13.18
C GLY A 264 34.32 36.83 -13.21
N ARG A 265 34.13 35.86 -12.31
CA ARG A 265 34.89 34.60 -12.24
C ARG A 265 34.11 33.41 -12.79
N CYS A 266 32.82 33.58 -13.09
CA CYS A 266 31.98 32.50 -13.59
C CYS A 266 32.13 32.34 -15.11
N ASN A 267 32.52 31.15 -15.56
CA ASN A 267 32.53 30.76 -16.99
C ASN A 267 31.12 30.32 -17.48
N PHE A 268 30.07 30.80 -16.80
CA PHE A 268 28.68 30.46 -17.06
C PHE A 268 27.78 31.67 -16.76
N ASP A 269 26.66 31.77 -17.47
CA ASP A 269 25.73 32.90 -17.35
C ASP A 269 24.46 32.53 -16.57
N ILE A 270 23.97 33.43 -15.73
CA ILE A 270 22.78 33.26 -14.89
C ILE A 270 21.50 33.07 -15.69
N GLU A 271 21.42 33.63 -16.91
CA GLU A 271 20.28 33.50 -17.82
C GLU A 271 19.99 32.02 -18.16
N ASN A 272 21.01 31.17 -18.17
CA ASN A 272 20.90 29.76 -18.57
C ASN A 272 20.84 28.77 -17.39
N ILE A 273 21.23 29.16 -16.17
CA ILE A 273 21.33 28.26 -15.01
C ILE A 273 19.94 27.73 -14.57
N GLY A 274 18.95 28.63 -14.48
CA GLY A 274 17.59 28.27 -14.05
C GLY A 274 16.85 27.39 -15.06
N PHE A 275 17.17 27.56 -16.35
CA PHE A 275 16.59 26.86 -17.48
C PHE A 275 17.19 25.46 -17.69
N LEU A 276 18.52 25.33 -17.62
CA LEU A 276 19.25 24.10 -17.94
C LEU A 276 19.33 23.10 -16.77
N LEU A 277 19.12 23.54 -15.53
CA LEU A 277 19.10 22.65 -14.34
C LEU A 277 17.71 22.10 -13.99
N ASN A 278 16.66 22.57 -14.67
CA ASN A 278 15.29 22.06 -14.53
C ASN A 278 14.95 20.91 -15.50
N THR A 279 15.96 20.30 -16.12
CA THR A 279 15.88 19.26 -17.18
C THR A 279 15.02 18.03 -16.86
N ASN A 280 14.65 17.83 -15.59
CA ASN A 280 14.00 16.60 -15.13
C ASN A 280 12.58 16.80 -14.58
N ARG A 281 11.99 17.99 -14.68
CA ARG A 281 10.63 18.29 -14.16
C ARG A 281 9.73 18.96 -15.20
N SER A 282 8.41 18.83 -15.02
CA SER A 282 7.41 19.57 -15.78
C SER A 282 7.56 21.08 -15.52
N LEU A 283 7.68 21.86 -16.60
CA LEU A 283 7.84 23.31 -16.61
C LEU A 283 6.48 24.00 -16.76
N THR A 284 5.80 24.25 -15.64
CA THR A 284 4.52 24.96 -15.65
C THR A 284 4.65 26.38 -16.16
N THR A 285 3.58 26.94 -16.75
CA THR A 285 3.54 28.33 -17.28
C THR A 285 4.14 29.37 -16.33
N ASP A 286 3.80 29.29 -15.04
CA ASP A 286 4.23 30.28 -14.03
C ASP A 286 5.75 30.23 -13.77
N LYS A 287 6.33 29.02 -13.81
CA LYS A 287 7.77 28.81 -13.65
C LYS A 287 8.55 29.28 -14.87
N ILE A 288 7.93 29.26 -16.05
CA ILE A 288 8.55 29.75 -17.28
C ILE A 288 8.53 31.28 -17.31
N GLU A 289 7.51 31.91 -16.74
CA GLU A 289 7.46 33.38 -16.67
C GLU A 289 8.52 33.97 -15.74
N GLU A 290 8.77 33.33 -14.59
CA GLU A 290 9.91 33.68 -13.73
C GLU A 290 11.25 33.59 -14.50
N LEU A 291 11.38 32.62 -15.41
CA LEU A 291 12.57 32.45 -16.26
C LEU A 291 12.62 33.48 -17.42
N LYS A 292 11.47 33.96 -17.88
CA LYS A 292 11.36 34.90 -19.01
C LYS A 292 11.52 36.37 -18.66
N GLN A 293 11.47 36.74 -17.38
CA GLN A 293 11.73 38.14 -16.96
C GLN A 293 13.13 38.64 -17.37
N HIS A 294 14.02 37.75 -17.80
CA HIS A 294 15.39 38.05 -18.22
C HIS A 294 15.69 37.79 -19.72
N GLU A 295 14.79 37.18 -20.51
CA GLU A 295 15.02 36.94 -21.94
C GLU A 295 13.89 37.50 -22.83
N GLU A 296 14.23 38.24 -23.88
CA GLU A 296 13.30 38.56 -24.98
C GLU A 296 13.06 37.33 -25.89
N ASN A 297 12.29 36.33 -25.44
CA ASN A 297 11.88 35.21 -26.29
C ASN A 297 10.42 35.32 -26.78
N LYS A 298 10.24 36.16 -27.81
CA LYS A 298 8.95 36.46 -28.48
C LYS A 298 8.23 35.21 -29.03
N LYS A 299 8.95 34.13 -29.39
CA LYS A 299 8.38 32.88 -29.93
C LYS A 299 7.61 32.09 -28.86
N GLY A 300 8.15 32.04 -27.63
CA GLY A 300 7.52 31.31 -26.54
C GLY A 300 6.27 31.99 -25.95
N ASP A 301 6.13 33.31 -26.10
CA ASP A 301 4.99 34.06 -25.53
C ASP A 301 3.66 33.68 -26.18
N ILE A 302 3.69 33.35 -27.47
CA ILE A 302 2.51 32.89 -28.22
C ILE A 302 2.01 31.57 -27.63
N TRP A 303 2.90 30.60 -27.44
CA TRP A 303 2.56 29.30 -26.84
C TRP A 303 2.04 29.44 -25.41
N LEU A 304 2.72 30.21 -24.57
CA LEU A 304 2.31 30.42 -23.17
C LEU A 304 0.99 31.19 -23.08
N GLY A 305 0.78 32.20 -23.92
CA GLY A 305 -0.47 32.94 -24.01
C GLY A 305 -1.66 32.05 -24.38
N LEU A 306 -1.49 31.18 -25.37
CA LEU A 306 -2.50 30.20 -25.77
C LEU A 306 -2.76 29.16 -24.67
N GLN A 307 -1.72 28.66 -24.01
CA GLN A 307 -1.86 27.75 -22.87
C GLN A 307 -2.62 28.40 -21.71
N LYS A 308 -2.35 29.67 -21.40
CA LYS A 308 -3.10 30.44 -20.38
C LYS A 308 -4.56 30.59 -20.74
N GLN A 309 -4.88 30.92 -21.99
CA GLN A 309 -6.26 30.98 -22.47
C GLN A 309 -6.96 29.63 -22.34
N TYR A 310 -6.29 28.55 -22.74
CA TYR A 310 -6.80 27.19 -22.58
C TYR A 310 -7.02 26.81 -21.11
N LEU A 311 -6.06 27.08 -20.22
CA LEU A 311 -6.19 26.79 -18.79
C LEU A 311 -7.31 27.63 -18.14
N LYS A 312 -7.50 28.89 -18.56
CA LYS A 312 -8.64 29.73 -18.13
C LYS A 312 -9.97 29.18 -18.64
N PHE A 313 -10.02 28.67 -19.86
CA PHE A 313 -11.20 27.98 -20.39
C PHE A 313 -11.50 26.68 -19.65
N ARG A 314 -10.48 25.86 -19.38
CA ARG A 314 -10.59 24.57 -18.70
C ARG A 314 -11.00 24.73 -17.24
N SER A 315 -10.37 25.65 -16.51
CA SER A 315 -10.66 25.91 -15.09
C SER A 315 -12.11 26.35 -14.85
N LYS A 316 -12.73 27.06 -15.79
CA LYS A 316 -14.17 27.43 -15.70
C LYS A 316 -15.12 26.26 -15.85
N LYS A 317 -14.72 25.19 -16.55
CA LYS A 317 -15.61 24.08 -16.95
C LYS A 317 -15.28 22.73 -16.31
N TYR A 318 -14.05 22.53 -15.83
CA TYR A 318 -13.56 21.23 -15.41
C TYR A 318 -12.64 21.31 -14.18
N SER A 319 -12.97 20.53 -13.14
CA SER A 319 -12.19 20.41 -11.91
C SER A 319 -10.81 19.74 -12.08
N THR A 320 -10.53 19.13 -13.23
CA THR A 320 -9.28 18.40 -13.51
C THR A 320 -8.20 19.23 -14.21
N TRP A 321 -8.38 20.56 -14.33
CA TRP A 321 -7.48 21.45 -15.05
C TRP A 321 -6.04 21.45 -14.51
N ASN A 322 -5.82 21.12 -13.23
CA ASN A 322 -4.48 20.93 -12.66
C ASN A 322 -3.67 19.82 -13.38
N LYS A 323 -4.36 18.79 -13.89
CA LYS A 323 -3.73 17.73 -14.71
C LYS A 323 -3.36 18.25 -16.09
N ASP A 324 -4.19 19.12 -16.66
CA ASP A 324 -3.86 19.85 -17.90
C ASP A 324 -2.62 20.72 -17.69
N LYS A 325 -2.52 21.47 -16.58
CA LYS A 325 -1.35 22.30 -16.23
C LYS A 325 -0.06 21.46 -16.16
N LYS A 326 -0.11 20.28 -15.54
CA LYS A 326 1.04 19.35 -15.47
C LYS A 326 1.46 18.83 -16.84
N ALA A 327 0.50 18.42 -17.67
CA ALA A 327 0.77 17.90 -19.01
C ALA A 327 1.33 18.98 -19.95
N LEU A 328 0.78 20.19 -19.90
CA LEU A 328 1.33 21.35 -20.61
C LEU A 328 2.74 21.71 -20.15
N GLY A 329 3.05 21.51 -18.86
CA GLY A 329 4.42 21.70 -18.42
C GLY A 329 5.42 20.66 -18.95
N LEU A 330 4.96 19.46 -19.34
CA LEU A 330 5.80 18.52 -20.08
C LEU A 330 6.00 18.97 -21.53
N LEU A 331 4.94 19.47 -22.17
CA LEU A 331 5.05 20.09 -23.50
C LEU A 331 6.00 21.30 -23.48
N ASN A 332 5.99 22.11 -22.42
CA ASN A 332 6.90 23.23 -22.30
C ASN A 332 8.35 22.79 -22.04
N ARG A 333 8.56 21.68 -21.32
CA ARG A 333 9.89 21.08 -21.21
C ARG A 333 10.40 20.68 -22.59
N TYR A 334 9.54 20.02 -23.37
CA TYR A 334 9.89 19.67 -24.75
C TYR A 334 10.22 20.90 -25.60
N LEU A 335 9.29 21.86 -25.68
CA LEU A 335 9.39 23.05 -26.53
C LEU A 335 10.57 23.94 -26.18
N PHE A 336 10.77 24.19 -24.89
CA PHE A 336 11.72 25.20 -24.46
C PHE A 336 13.04 24.56 -24.04
N VAL A 337 13.07 23.38 -23.41
CA VAL A 337 14.35 22.80 -22.95
C VAL A 337 14.89 21.76 -23.93
N ASP A 338 14.11 20.72 -24.22
CA ASP A 338 14.62 19.55 -24.95
C ASP A 338 14.95 19.91 -26.42
N LEU A 339 14.04 20.64 -27.09
CA LEU A 339 14.26 21.16 -28.45
C LEU A 339 15.39 22.17 -28.53
N MET A 340 15.46 23.12 -27.60
CA MET A 340 16.50 24.15 -27.61
C MET A 340 17.89 23.56 -27.38
N GLN A 341 18.02 22.56 -26.52
CA GLN A 341 19.29 21.87 -26.29
C GLN A 341 19.76 21.05 -27.49
N ALA A 342 18.84 20.34 -28.15
CA ALA A 342 19.19 19.43 -29.23
C ALA A 342 19.36 20.15 -30.58
N ALA A 343 18.50 21.12 -30.88
CA ALA A 343 18.40 21.78 -32.18
C ALA A 343 18.61 23.30 -32.18
N GLY A 344 18.84 23.91 -31.00
CA GLY A 344 19.06 25.36 -30.85
C GLY A 344 17.77 26.18 -30.76
N LYS A 345 17.90 27.48 -30.44
CA LYS A 345 16.77 28.41 -30.20
C LYS A 345 15.87 28.60 -31.42
N ASP A 346 16.41 28.44 -32.62
CA ASP A 346 15.65 28.64 -33.86
C ASP A 346 14.75 27.47 -34.26
N ALA A 347 14.99 26.28 -33.69
CA ALA A 347 14.17 25.10 -33.92
C ALA A 347 12.81 25.14 -33.19
N ILE A 348 12.60 26.08 -32.27
CA ILE A 348 11.34 26.23 -31.56
C ILE A 348 10.27 26.78 -32.53
N PRO A 349 9.14 26.08 -32.75
CA PRO A 349 8.07 26.56 -33.62
C PRO A 349 7.53 27.90 -33.13
N SER A 350 7.62 28.91 -33.99
CA SER A 350 7.22 30.28 -33.63
C SER A 350 5.71 30.40 -33.43
N LYS A 351 4.93 29.61 -34.17
CA LYS A 351 3.48 29.51 -34.05
C LYS A 351 3.07 28.04 -33.97
N PRO A 352 1.95 27.70 -33.31
CA PRO A 352 1.45 26.33 -33.27
C PRO A 352 1.29 25.68 -34.63
N LYS A 353 0.86 26.42 -35.67
CA LYS A 353 0.73 25.90 -37.03
C LYS A 353 2.03 25.31 -37.62
N ASP A 354 3.19 25.71 -37.10
CA ASP A 354 4.51 25.25 -37.55
C ASP A 354 4.97 24.00 -36.76
N PHE A 355 4.16 23.54 -35.79
CA PHE A 355 4.39 22.31 -35.03
C PHE A 355 3.68 21.14 -35.74
N ASP A 356 4.45 20.35 -36.48
CA ASP A 356 3.98 19.19 -37.24
C ASP A 356 4.40 17.84 -36.63
N ARG A 357 4.30 16.76 -37.42
CA ARG A 357 4.58 15.39 -36.98
C ARG A 357 6.05 15.16 -36.61
N ILE A 358 7.00 15.91 -37.18
CA ILE A 358 8.44 15.71 -36.92
C ILE A 358 8.79 15.93 -35.45
N TYR A 359 8.03 16.77 -34.74
CA TYR A 359 8.19 17.04 -33.33
C TYR A 359 7.57 15.96 -32.43
N ILE A 360 6.65 15.16 -32.96
CA ILE A 360 6.06 14.02 -32.25
C ILE A 360 7.02 12.84 -32.29
N ASP A 361 7.47 12.45 -33.49
CA ASP A 361 8.30 11.27 -33.72
C ASP A 361 9.80 11.54 -33.46
N GLY A 362 10.23 12.80 -33.58
CA GLY A 362 11.65 13.15 -33.64
C GLY A 362 12.29 12.73 -34.95
N ASN A 363 13.54 13.16 -35.18
CA ASN A 363 14.32 12.75 -36.34
C ASN A 363 15.79 12.39 -36.03
N ILE A 364 16.13 12.24 -34.74
CA ILE A 364 17.48 11.91 -34.28
C ILE A 364 17.97 10.58 -34.88
N GLU A 365 17.10 9.57 -34.95
CA GLU A 365 17.43 8.25 -35.54
C GLU A 365 17.74 8.32 -37.04
N PHE A 366 17.29 9.38 -37.71
CA PHE A 366 17.53 9.64 -39.13
C PHE A 366 18.64 10.67 -39.37
N GLY A 367 19.48 10.94 -38.36
CA GLY A 367 20.60 11.87 -38.45
C GLY A 367 20.22 13.35 -38.31
N GLY A 368 18.99 13.66 -37.90
CA GLY A 368 18.56 15.00 -37.53
C GLY A 368 18.85 15.34 -36.07
N ASN A 369 18.36 16.50 -35.62
CA ASN A 369 18.60 17.04 -34.28
C ASN A 369 17.32 17.35 -33.49
N ILE A 370 16.14 16.97 -34.01
CA ILE A 370 14.83 17.21 -33.38
C ILE A 370 14.47 16.00 -32.49
N PRO A 371 14.38 16.18 -31.16
CA PRO A 371 13.98 15.13 -30.24
C PRO A 371 12.49 14.81 -30.34
N SER A 372 12.09 13.62 -29.87
CA SER A 372 10.70 13.17 -29.82
C SER A 372 9.95 13.76 -28.60
N LEU A 373 8.75 14.30 -28.83
CA LEU A 373 7.84 14.68 -27.74
C LEU A 373 7.34 13.45 -26.99
N ILE A 374 7.17 12.30 -27.67
CA ILE A 374 6.71 11.06 -27.03
C ILE A 374 7.71 10.65 -25.96
N ASP A 375 9.01 10.63 -26.26
CA ASP A 375 10.07 10.28 -25.30
C ASP A 375 10.06 11.21 -24.08
N THR A 376 9.79 12.49 -24.33
CA THR A 376 9.69 13.53 -23.29
C THR A 376 8.49 13.30 -22.36
N VAL A 377 7.35 12.91 -22.92
CA VAL A 377 6.12 12.60 -22.18
C VAL A 377 6.21 11.26 -21.46
N GLU A 378 6.88 10.28 -22.07
CA GLU A 378 7.05 8.94 -21.52
C GLU A 378 7.96 8.93 -20.30
N GLY A 379 9.15 9.54 -20.40
CA GLY A 379 10.13 9.59 -19.31
C GLY A 379 10.26 8.26 -18.55
N SER A 380 10.24 8.30 -17.21
CA SER A 380 10.25 7.12 -16.32
C SER A 380 8.88 6.79 -15.69
N ASN A 381 7.78 7.35 -16.21
CA ASN A 381 6.46 7.22 -15.60
C ASN A 381 5.74 5.93 -16.06
N LYS A 382 4.85 5.37 -15.21
CA LYS A 382 4.02 4.20 -15.56
C LYS A 382 3.19 4.50 -16.83
N SER A 383 3.01 3.52 -17.71
CA SER A 383 2.30 3.63 -19.01
C SER A 383 0.95 4.36 -18.94
N THR A 384 0.17 4.15 -17.87
CA THR A 384 -1.11 4.83 -17.63
C THR A 384 -0.97 6.34 -17.40
N SER A 385 0.13 6.79 -16.77
CA SER A 385 0.42 8.21 -16.59
C SER A 385 0.80 8.85 -17.93
N ASN A 386 1.54 8.14 -18.77
CA ASN A 386 1.97 8.61 -20.10
C ASN A 386 0.76 8.79 -21.00
N TYR A 387 -0.12 7.79 -21.04
CA TYR A 387 -1.41 7.87 -21.72
C TYR A 387 -2.19 9.12 -21.30
N ASN A 388 -2.33 9.33 -19.98
CA ASN A 388 -3.09 10.48 -19.47
C ASN A 388 -2.45 11.82 -19.83
N ASN A 389 -1.12 11.95 -19.73
CA ASN A 389 -0.43 13.19 -20.09
C ASN A 389 -0.55 13.48 -21.59
N LEU A 390 -0.30 12.49 -22.44
CA LEU A 390 -0.42 12.62 -23.88
C LEU A 390 -1.87 12.95 -24.30
N LYS A 391 -2.86 12.34 -23.64
CA LYS A 391 -4.27 12.65 -23.84
C LYS A 391 -4.60 14.10 -23.50
N LYS A 392 -3.98 14.68 -22.47
CA LYS A 392 -4.20 16.08 -22.11
C LYS A 392 -3.54 17.05 -23.08
N ILE A 393 -2.36 16.71 -23.61
CA ILE A 393 -1.71 17.45 -24.69
C ILE A 393 -2.56 17.39 -25.97
N GLU A 394 -3.07 16.21 -26.34
CA GLU A 394 -3.99 16.05 -27.48
C GLU A 394 -5.25 16.91 -27.33
N VAL A 395 -5.85 16.98 -26.14
CA VAL A 395 -7.02 17.85 -25.89
C VAL A 395 -6.66 19.33 -26.06
N PHE A 396 -5.47 19.76 -25.63
CA PHE A 396 -4.99 21.12 -25.88
C PHE A 396 -4.79 21.37 -27.39
N PHE A 397 -4.17 20.45 -28.11
CA PHE A 397 -3.98 20.57 -29.56
C PHE A 397 -5.32 20.61 -30.32
N LYS A 398 -6.29 19.78 -29.94
CA LYS A 398 -7.67 19.87 -30.46
C LYS A 398 -8.32 21.22 -30.17
N TRP A 399 -8.06 21.79 -29.00
CA TRP A 399 -8.55 23.12 -28.68
C TRP A 399 -7.91 24.20 -29.56
N LEU A 400 -6.61 24.10 -29.86
CA LEU A 400 -5.91 25.00 -30.79
C LEU A 400 -6.48 24.91 -32.21
N GLU A 401 -6.73 23.69 -32.71
CA GLU A 401 -7.32 23.44 -34.03
C GLU A 401 -8.71 24.08 -34.19
N GLN A 402 -9.46 24.20 -33.07
CA GLN A 402 -10.76 24.88 -33.05
C GLN A 402 -10.66 26.41 -33.04
N GLN A 403 -9.50 26.99 -32.69
CA GLN A 403 -9.29 28.46 -32.68
C GLN A 403 -9.02 29.00 -34.09
N LYS A 404 -9.92 28.76 -35.05
CA LYS A 404 -9.75 29.14 -36.47
C LYS A 404 -9.68 30.65 -36.72
N GLY A 405 -10.14 31.46 -35.75
CA GLY A 405 -10.12 32.92 -35.80
C GLY A 405 -8.80 33.57 -35.35
N ASN A 406 -7.83 32.80 -34.83
CA ASN A 406 -6.54 33.31 -34.39
C ASN A 406 -5.46 33.01 -35.45
N GLU A 407 -4.72 34.03 -35.90
CA GLU A 407 -3.71 33.90 -36.96
C GLU A 407 -2.57 32.95 -36.62
N CYS A 408 -2.29 32.71 -35.33
CA CYS A 408 -1.24 31.79 -34.88
C CYS A 408 -1.67 30.32 -34.93
N THR A 409 -2.97 30.04 -34.93
CA THR A 409 -3.55 28.68 -34.92
C THR A 409 -4.28 28.34 -36.22
N LYS A 410 -4.51 29.33 -37.10
CA LYS A 410 -5.12 29.11 -38.41
C LYS A 410 -4.27 28.14 -39.24
N GLY A 411 -4.83 26.96 -39.53
CA GLY A 411 -4.16 25.88 -40.26
C GLY A 411 -3.41 24.88 -39.39
N PHE A 412 -3.43 25.01 -38.06
CA PHE A 412 -2.89 24.00 -37.17
C PHE A 412 -3.72 22.71 -37.25
N THR A 413 -3.04 21.58 -37.40
CA THR A 413 -3.67 20.25 -37.42
C THR A 413 -3.03 19.44 -36.30
N ASN A 414 -3.83 18.80 -35.45
CA ASN A 414 -3.29 18.04 -34.32
C ASN A 414 -2.41 16.86 -34.82
N PRO A 415 -1.09 16.84 -34.54
CA PRO A 415 -0.20 15.80 -35.05
C PRO A 415 -0.25 14.50 -34.25
N ILE A 416 -0.95 14.48 -33.10
CA ILE A 416 -1.10 13.28 -32.26
C ILE A 416 -2.15 12.33 -32.86
N SER A 417 -1.73 11.09 -33.08
CA SER A 417 -2.50 10.01 -33.67
C SER A 417 -2.94 8.97 -32.62
N LYS A 418 -3.79 8.02 -33.02
CA LYS A 418 -4.17 6.89 -32.16
C LYS A 418 -3.00 5.92 -31.90
N PHE A 419 -2.00 5.89 -32.78
CA PHE A 419 -0.85 4.99 -32.70
C PHE A 419 0.20 5.46 -31.68
N ASP A 420 0.13 6.72 -31.25
CA ASP A 420 1.09 7.31 -30.32
C ASP A 420 0.80 6.94 -28.85
N TYR A 421 -0.35 6.31 -28.59
CA TYR A 421 -0.73 5.93 -27.24
C TYR A 421 -0.11 4.59 -26.86
N PRO A 422 0.46 4.47 -25.65
CA PRO A 422 0.93 3.18 -25.17
C PRO A 422 -0.26 2.20 -25.02
N LEU A 423 -0.02 0.92 -25.25
CA LEU A 423 -0.99 -0.15 -25.00
C LEU A 423 -1.33 -0.18 -23.51
N THR A 424 -2.51 0.33 -23.14
CA THR A 424 -2.99 0.28 -21.74
C THR A 424 -4.12 -0.73 -21.61
N SER A 425 -3.96 -1.73 -20.75
CA SER A 425 -5.09 -2.52 -20.29
C SER A 425 -5.99 -1.63 -19.41
N ARG A 426 -7.27 -1.46 -19.81
CA ARG A 426 -8.26 -0.85 -18.91
C ARG A 426 -8.55 -1.82 -17.77
N PRO A 427 -8.48 -1.41 -16.48
CA PRO A 427 -8.84 -2.27 -15.37
C PRO A 427 -10.34 -2.63 -15.41
N LYS A 428 -10.63 -3.95 -15.37
CA LYS A 428 -11.95 -4.58 -15.44
C LYS A 428 -12.58 -4.70 -14.06
N GLY A 429 -12.99 -3.58 -13.48
CA GLY A 429 -13.54 -3.52 -12.11
C GLY A 429 -12.50 -3.10 -11.05
N THR A 430 -12.92 -3.05 -9.79
CA THR A 430 -12.02 -2.68 -8.69
C THR A 430 -11.05 -3.84 -8.38
N ASN A 431 -9.85 -3.80 -8.98
CA ASN A 431 -8.71 -4.65 -8.62
C ASN A 431 -8.12 -4.33 -7.23
N LYS A 432 -8.87 -3.62 -6.37
CA LYS A 432 -8.39 -3.19 -5.07
C LYS A 432 -8.70 -4.30 -4.09
N LYS A 433 -7.65 -4.80 -3.45
CA LYS A 433 -7.71 -5.82 -2.42
C LYS A 433 -8.57 -5.31 -1.26
N ILE A 434 -9.57 -6.11 -0.86
CA ILE A 434 -10.32 -5.88 0.38
C ILE A 434 -9.64 -6.62 1.52
N PHE A 435 -9.65 -6.05 2.72
CA PHE A 435 -9.23 -6.78 3.91
C PHE A 435 -10.02 -8.09 4.07
N PRO A 436 -9.36 -9.20 4.43
CA PRO A 436 -10.06 -10.40 4.88
C PRO A 436 -10.95 -10.08 6.09
N SER A 437 -12.11 -10.71 6.19
CA SER A 437 -13.12 -10.42 7.22
C SER A 437 -12.58 -10.65 8.64
N SER A 438 -11.76 -11.69 8.82
CA SER A 438 -11.07 -11.99 10.08
C SER A 438 -10.10 -10.88 10.50
N SER A 439 -9.45 -10.22 9.55
CA SER A 439 -8.50 -9.13 9.80
C SER A 439 -9.20 -7.79 9.92
N PHE A 440 -10.30 -7.58 9.18
CA PHE A 440 -11.04 -6.31 9.16
C PHE A 440 -11.56 -5.94 10.55
N VAL A 441 -12.17 -6.89 11.27
CA VAL A 441 -12.70 -6.67 12.64
C VAL A 441 -11.58 -6.25 13.61
N VAL A 442 -10.42 -6.89 13.50
CA VAL A 442 -9.28 -6.63 14.38
C VAL A 442 -8.61 -5.29 14.04
N ILE A 443 -8.42 -4.97 12.75
CA ILE A 443 -7.89 -3.66 12.32
C ILE A 443 -8.84 -2.54 12.73
N HIS A 444 -10.14 -2.73 12.57
CA HIS A 444 -11.16 -1.79 13.00
C HIS A 444 -11.03 -1.50 14.50
N SER A 445 -10.98 -2.55 15.33
CA SER A 445 -10.78 -2.41 16.77
C SER A 445 -9.45 -1.74 17.13
N LEU A 446 -8.35 -2.15 16.49
CA LEU A 446 -7.01 -1.60 16.69
C LEU A 446 -6.95 -0.10 16.36
N VAL A 447 -7.55 0.34 15.26
CA VAL A 447 -7.57 1.75 14.85
C VAL A 447 -8.33 2.60 15.87
N HIS A 448 -9.45 2.11 16.41
CA HIS A 448 -10.17 2.81 17.46
C HIS A 448 -9.37 2.90 18.76
N ALA A 449 -8.74 1.81 19.20
CA ALA A 449 -7.86 1.80 20.36
C ALA A 449 -6.73 2.85 20.24
N LEU A 450 -6.17 3.00 19.04
CA LEU A 450 -5.18 4.04 18.73
C LEU A 450 -5.79 5.44 18.78
N CYS A 451 -7.02 5.64 18.29
CA CYS A 451 -7.71 6.93 18.34
C CYS A 451 -7.87 7.40 19.79
N ASP A 452 -8.33 6.51 20.67
CA ASP A 452 -8.54 6.83 22.09
C ASP A 452 -7.22 7.15 22.79
N PHE A 453 -6.16 6.38 22.50
CA PHE A 453 -4.85 6.64 23.06
C PHE A 453 -4.28 8.01 22.66
N PHE A 454 -4.31 8.34 21.37
CA PHE A 454 -3.76 9.63 20.92
C PHE A 454 -4.61 10.81 21.40
N TYR A 455 -5.93 10.64 21.49
CA TYR A 455 -6.79 11.66 22.10
C TYR A 455 -6.47 11.86 23.58
N TYR A 456 -6.36 10.77 24.36
CA TYR A 456 -5.91 10.81 25.76
C TYR A 456 -4.56 11.51 25.90
N LEU A 457 -3.58 11.16 25.06
CA LEU A 457 -2.22 11.68 25.14
C LEU A 457 -2.17 13.20 24.93
N VAL A 458 -3.03 13.72 24.04
CA VAL A 458 -3.16 15.16 23.78
C VAL A 458 -3.96 15.85 24.89
N ASN A 459 -5.11 15.30 25.28
CA ASN A 459 -6.00 15.91 26.27
C ASN A 459 -5.37 15.96 27.67
N SER A 460 -4.60 14.92 28.04
CA SER A 460 -3.86 14.87 29.31
C SER A 460 -2.58 15.72 29.33
N GLY A 461 -2.18 16.32 28.20
CA GLY A 461 -0.95 17.10 28.10
C GLY A 461 0.34 16.26 28.22
N LYS A 462 0.25 14.93 28.14
CA LYS A 462 1.38 14.00 28.30
C LYS A 462 2.17 13.78 27.01
N TYR A 463 1.73 14.32 25.88
CA TYR A 463 2.45 14.22 24.62
C TYR A 463 3.84 14.88 24.68
N SER A 464 4.86 14.20 24.15
CA SER A 464 6.22 14.72 24.05
C SER A 464 6.83 14.49 22.66
N ARG A 465 7.09 15.58 21.93
CA ARG A 465 7.74 15.56 20.61
C ARG A 465 9.12 14.90 20.62
N LYS A 466 9.84 14.95 21.76
CA LYS A 466 11.18 14.35 21.91
C LYS A 466 11.17 12.84 21.66
N VAL A 467 10.12 12.13 22.09
CA VAL A 467 10.00 10.68 21.91
C VAL A 467 9.89 10.33 20.43
N SER A 468 9.08 11.08 19.66
CA SER A 468 8.94 10.91 18.21
C SER A 468 10.24 11.17 17.45
N THR A 469 11.02 12.18 17.85
CA THR A 469 12.31 12.47 17.20
C THR A 469 13.39 11.42 17.44
N ARG A 470 13.25 10.58 18.47
CA ARG A 470 14.22 9.52 18.82
C ARG A 470 13.99 8.21 18.08
N PHE A 471 12.99 8.14 17.18
CA PHE A 471 12.65 6.91 16.46
C PHE A 471 12.36 5.75 17.44
N SER A 472 11.57 6.04 18.48
CA SER A 472 11.28 5.13 19.60
C SER A 472 9.82 4.63 19.61
N TYR A 473 9.28 4.30 20.78
CA TYR A 473 7.89 3.96 21.06
C TYR A 473 7.35 4.82 22.21
N TYR A 474 6.02 4.93 22.30
CA TYR A 474 5.29 5.39 23.47
C TYR A 474 5.02 4.18 24.35
N ASP A 475 5.52 4.19 25.58
CA ASP A 475 5.18 3.21 26.60
C ASP A 475 3.83 3.57 27.20
N THR A 476 2.81 2.76 26.94
CA THR A 476 1.42 3.11 27.26
C THR A 476 1.13 3.00 28.76
N GLU A 477 1.88 2.15 29.47
CA GLU A 477 1.80 1.98 30.92
C GLU A 477 2.42 3.17 31.64
N GLU A 478 3.62 3.58 31.25
CA GLU A 478 4.28 4.77 31.82
C GLU A 478 3.47 6.05 31.57
N LEU A 479 2.76 6.12 30.45
CA LEU A 479 1.89 7.23 30.11
C LEU A 479 0.54 7.18 30.83
N GLY A 480 0.21 6.07 31.50
CA GLY A 480 -0.99 5.92 32.35
C GLY A 480 -2.29 5.63 31.59
N PHE A 481 -2.22 5.15 30.34
CA PHE A 481 -3.38 4.67 29.60
C PHE A 481 -2.94 3.58 28.60
N VAL A 482 -3.31 2.34 28.90
CA VAL A 482 -3.04 1.18 28.03
C VAL A 482 -4.25 0.95 27.13
N PRO A 483 -4.16 1.26 25.83
CA PRO A 483 -5.27 1.01 24.91
C PRO A 483 -5.41 -0.48 24.66
N ILE A 484 -6.65 -0.94 24.53
CA ILE A 484 -6.98 -2.34 24.28
C ILE A 484 -7.74 -2.47 22.95
N TYR A 485 -7.50 -3.57 22.24
CA TYR A 485 -8.29 -3.95 21.06
C TYR A 485 -8.73 -5.40 21.18
N TYR A 486 -9.70 -5.78 20.36
CA TYR A 486 -10.30 -7.11 20.37
C TYR A 486 -9.82 -7.92 19.17
N ASP A 487 -9.48 -9.19 19.40
CA ASP A 487 -9.30 -10.14 18.30
C ASP A 487 -10.65 -10.60 17.72
N LYS A 488 -10.60 -11.48 16.71
CA LYS A 488 -11.81 -11.98 16.03
C LYS A 488 -12.73 -12.80 16.94
N GLU A 489 -12.23 -13.33 18.06
CA GLU A 489 -12.96 -14.13 19.04
C GLU A 489 -13.44 -13.27 20.22
N GLY A 490 -13.16 -11.95 20.20
CA GLY A 490 -13.51 -11.02 21.27
C GLY A 490 -12.51 -11.04 22.42
N LYS A 491 -11.33 -11.67 22.28
CA LYS A 491 -10.27 -11.63 23.30
C LYS A 491 -9.68 -10.23 23.36
N ILE A 492 -9.52 -9.74 24.58
CA ILE A 492 -8.90 -8.44 24.87
C ILE A 492 -7.38 -8.54 24.72
N ILE A 493 -6.80 -7.61 23.96
CA ILE A 493 -5.36 -7.52 23.74
C ILE A 493 -4.87 -6.12 24.11
N PRO A 494 -4.00 -5.99 25.12
CA PRO A 494 -3.42 -4.70 25.50
C PRO A 494 -2.30 -4.30 24.55
N ILE A 495 -2.23 -3.01 24.21
CA ILE A 495 -1.14 -2.44 23.42
C ILE A 495 -0.16 -1.77 24.38
N LYS A 496 0.91 -2.47 24.74
CA LYS A 496 1.93 -1.98 25.69
C LYS A 496 2.86 -0.93 25.08
N ALA A 497 3.00 -0.92 23.76
CA ALA A 497 3.88 0.00 23.06
C ALA A 497 3.31 0.43 21.72
N ILE A 498 3.33 1.74 21.46
CA ILE A 498 2.90 2.33 20.20
C ILE A 498 4.10 3.01 19.52
N PRO A 499 4.42 2.69 18.26
CA PRO A 499 5.60 3.26 17.61
C PRO A 499 5.46 4.78 17.46
N SER A 500 6.51 5.51 17.85
CA SER A 500 6.49 6.99 17.88
C SER A 500 6.42 7.65 16.49
N ARG A 501 6.67 6.86 15.43
CA ARG A 501 6.55 7.24 14.01
C ARG A 501 5.25 6.83 13.35
N LEU A 502 4.31 6.25 14.11
CA LEU A 502 3.00 5.89 13.58
C LEU A 502 2.32 7.15 12.99
N LEU A 503 2.34 8.25 13.75
CA LEU A 503 1.86 9.56 13.36
C LEU A 503 3.01 10.55 13.08
N THR A 504 2.70 11.57 12.28
CA THR A 504 3.57 12.74 12.08
C THR A 504 3.29 13.78 13.16
N ASN A 505 4.22 14.71 13.39
CA ASN A 505 4.06 15.74 14.44
C ASN A 505 3.72 17.09 13.81
N GLU A 506 2.91 17.87 14.50
CA GLU A 506 2.49 19.22 14.12
C GLU A 506 2.75 20.20 15.25
N THR A 507 2.81 21.48 14.92
CA THR A 507 2.95 22.57 15.89
C THR A 507 1.87 23.61 15.62
N SER A 508 1.08 23.92 16.64
CA SER A 508 0.05 24.97 16.63
C SER A 508 0.32 25.99 17.74
N LYS A 509 -0.66 26.85 18.01
CA LYS A 509 -0.68 27.77 19.14
C LYS A 509 -1.87 27.47 20.04
N ARG A 510 -1.66 27.48 21.35
CA ARG A 510 -2.69 27.33 22.38
C ARG A 510 -2.38 28.28 23.52
N ASN A 511 -3.32 29.16 23.85
CA ASN A 511 -3.14 30.20 24.87
C ASN A 511 -1.88 31.05 24.64
N GLY A 512 -1.59 31.40 23.39
CA GLY A 512 -0.45 32.21 22.97
C GLY A 512 0.90 31.49 22.93
N LYS A 513 0.97 30.20 23.31
CA LYS A 513 2.22 29.42 23.33
C LYS A 513 2.26 28.37 22.23
N LEU A 514 3.46 28.03 21.76
CA LEU A 514 3.64 26.91 20.83
C LEU A 514 3.19 25.60 21.49
N PHE A 515 2.36 24.86 20.78
CA PHE A 515 1.79 23.60 21.23
C PHE A 515 2.07 22.51 20.20
N ASP A 516 2.90 21.54 20.58
CA ASP A 516 3.19 20.38 19.75
C ASP A 516 2.19 19.26 20.01
N TYR A 517 1.76 18.56 18.97
CA TYR A 517 0.84 17.41 19.07
C TYR A 517 1.09 16.40 17.93
N PRO A 518 0.72 15.12 18.11
CA PRO A 518 0.75 14.16 17.02
C PRO A 518 -0.44 14.44 16.10
N CYS A 519 -0.27 14.32 14.78
CA CYS A 519 -1.32 14.56 13.80
C CYS A 519 -2.32 13.40 13.76
N PHE A 520 -3.20 13.34 14.76
CA PHE A 520 -4.21 12.29 14.92
C PHE A 520 -5.44 12.49 14.02
N GLN A 521 -5.57 13.63 13.34
CA GLN A 521 -6.64 13.89 12.37
C GLN A 521 -6.70 12.83 11.27
N GLY A 522 -5.53 12.42 10.76
CA GLY A 522 -5.45 11.36 9.75
C GLY A 522 -5.90 10.00 10.28
N LEU A 523 -5.68 9.73 11.56
CA LEU A 523 -6.09 8.47 12.20
C LEU A 523 -7.61 8.44 12.37
N PHE A 524 -8.21 9.53 12.83
CA PHE A 524 -9.67 9.67 12.94
C PHE A 524 -10.33 9.58 11.57
N LEU A 525 -9.70 10.14 10.52
CA LEU A 525 -10.19 10.03 9.15
C LEU A 525 -10.28 8.55 8.70
N ILE A 526 -9.26 7.76 9.01
CA ILE A 526 -9.24 6.32 8.69
C ILE A 526 -10.27 5.55 9.52
N ALA A 527 -10.44 5.87 10.81
CA ALA A 527 -11.45 5.27 11.67
C ALA A 527 -12.86 5.49 11.12
N VAL A 528 -13.19 6.75 10.77
CA VAL A 528 -14.47 7.10 10.14
C VAL A 528 -14.65 6.38 8.80
N ALA A 529 -13.58 6.25 8.00
CA ALA A 529 -13.63 5.52 6.74
C ALA A 529 -13.90 4.02 6.92
N LEU A 530 -13.31 3.38 7.93
CA LEU A 530 -13.52 1.98 8.28
C LEU A 530 -14.91 1.73 8.89
N GLU A 531 -15.51 2.73 9.52
CA GLU A 531 -16.86 2.63 10.07
C GLU A 531 -17.95 2.78 8.99
N THR A 532 -17.78 3.78 8.12
CA THR A 532 -18.84 4.29 7.23
C THR A 532 -18.66 3.91 5.76
N GLY A 533 -17.44 3.56 5.33
CA GLY A 533 -17.14 3.36 3.90
C GLY A 533 -17.21 4.64 3.06
N LEU A 534 -17.31 5.81 3.68
CA LEU A 534 -17.20 7.11 3.02
C LEU A 534 -15.84 7.22 2.31
N ARG A 535 -15.80 7.90 1.15
CA ARG A 535 -14.51 8.09 0.46
C ARG A 535 -13.65 9.03 1.29
N HIS A 536 -12.38 8.67 1.48
CA HIS A 536 -11.39 9.47 2.21
C HIS A 536 -11.37 10.96 1.81
N ILE A 537 -11.57 11.27 0.52
CA ILE A 537 -11.63 12.66 0.05
C ILE A 537 -12.84 13.44 0.61
N HIS A 538 -14.00 12.81 0.74
CA HIS A 538 -15.20 13.45 1.28
C HIS A 538 -15.12 13.58 2.80
N ILE A 539 -14.53 12.59 3.49
CA ILE A 539 -14.24 12.69 4.94
C ILE A 539 -13.27 13.86 5.19
N ARG A 540 -12.19 13.96 4.41
CA ARG A 540 -11.24 15.09 4.49
C ARG A 540 -11.92 16.45 4.34
N TRP A 541 -13.00 16.52 3.56
CA TRP A 541 -13.76 17.74 3.31
C TRP A 541 -15.09 17.77 4.07
N LEU A 542 -15.20 17.02 5.18
CA LEU A 542 -16.33 17.13 6.09
C LEU A 542 -16.31 18.52 6.72
N ASP A 543 -17.44 19.20 6.67
CA ASP A 543 -17.55 20.59 7.10
C ASP A 543 -17.78 20.68 8.60
N ARG A 544 -16.88 21.37 9.28
CA ARG A 544 -16.85 21.58 10.73
C ARG A 544 -18.13 22.26 11.24
N ASP A 545 -18.68 23.16 10.44
CA ASP A 545 -19.80 24.00 10.85
C ASP A 545 -21.15 23.31 10.61
N THR A 546 -21.19 22.16 9.92
CA THR A 546 -22.43 21.55 9.50
C THR A 546 -22.59 20.07 9.79
N PHE A 547 -21.50 19.33 10.02
CA PHE A 547 -21.57 17.86 10.14
C PHE A 547 -22.49 17.38 11.27
N ASP A 548 -22.59 18.15 12.36
CA ASP A 548 -23.30 17.84 13.59
C ASP A 548 -24.74 18.39 13.66
N LYS A 549 -25.23 19.07 12.62
CA LYS A 549 -26.57 19.72 12.61
C LYS A 549 -27.77 18.82 12.89
N HIS A 550 -27.63 17.52 12.68
CA HIS A 550 -28.71 16.53 12.82
C HIS A 550 -28.48 15.63 14.05
N LEU A 551 -27.53 15.98 14.91
CA LEU A 551 -27.32 15.28 16.18
C LEU A 551 -28.34 15.79 17.20
N ASP A 552 -28.96 14.87 17.93
CA ASP A 552 -29.85 15.20 19.04
C ASP A 552 -29.04 15.77 20.23
N ALA A 553 -29.69 16.55 21.10
CA ALA A 553 -29.04 17.20 22.26
C ALA A 553 -28.34 16.20 23.22
N ASP A 554 -28.77 14.93 23.23
CA ASP A 554 -28.13 13.88 24.01
C ASP A 554 -26.71 13.53 23.52
N PHE A 555 -26.39 13.78 22.23
CA PHE A 555 -25.04 13.64 21.69
C PHE A 555 -24.13 14.84 22.01
N GLU A 556 -24.69 15.99 22.38
CA GLU A 556 -23.94 17.20 22.76
C GLU A 556 -23.29 17.05 24.15
N ASN A 557 -23.90 16.27 25.05
CA ASN A 557 -23.36 15.95 26.38
C ASN A 557 -22.51 14.67 26.35
N CYS A 558 -21.34 14.75 25.71
CA CYS A 558 -20.41 13.63 25.43
C CYS A 558 -19.87 12.83 26.64
N GLU A 559 -20.19 13.20 27.90
CA GLU A 559 -19.74 12.49 29.11
C GLU A 559 -20.40 11.11 29.30
N PHE A 560 -21.60 10.88 28.74
CA PHE A 560 -22.38 9.64 28.97
C PHE A 560 -22.45 8.67 27.78
N LEU A 561 -21.86 9.01 26.62
CA LEU A 561 -21.74 8.09 25.48
C LEU A 561 -20.66 7.04 25.78
N GLY A 562 -21.05 5.99 26.50
CA GLY A 562 -20.23 4.80 26.73
C GLY A 562 -19.92 4.10 25.40
N GLU A 563 -18.72 3.54 25.25
CA GLU A 563 -18.26 2.85 24.02
C GLU A 563 -19.11 1.62 23.61
N LEU A 564 -20.06 1.26 24.47
CA LEU A 564 -21.00 0.15 24.36
C LEU A 564 -22.43 0.60 23.99
N THR A 565 -22.72 1.90 23.88
CA THR A 565 -24.05 2.33 23.41
C THR A 565 -24.18 2.03 21.91
N LEU A 566 -25.24 1.30 21.54
CA LEU A 566 -25.60 0.98 20.15
C LEU A 566 -26.23 2.18 19.42
N GLU A 567 -26.02 3.37 19.94
CA GLU A 567 -26.61 4.61 19.44
C GLU A 567 -25.95 5.03 18.12
N SER A 568 -26.77 5.62 17.26
CA SER A 568 -26.38 6.04 15.93
C SER A 568 -27.23 7.21 15.50
N ALA A 569 -26.65 8.10 14.70
CA ALA A 569 -27.31 9.31 14.25
C ALA A 569 -26.88 9.68 12.83
N PHE A 570 -27.60 10.63 12.24
CA PHE A 570 -27.26 11.17 10.94
C PHE A 570 -26.23 12.30 11.08
N ILE A 571 -25.21 12.29 10.22
CA ILE A 571 -24.31 13.44 10.05
C ILE A 571 -24.52 14.08 8.67
N GLU A 572 -24.15 15.36 8.51
CA GLU A 572 -24.21 16.03 7.21
C GLU A 572 -22.89 15.89 6.44
N VAL A 573 -22.91 15.23 5.28
CA VAL A 573 -21.77 15.19 4.36
C VAL A 573 -22.01 16.16 3.20
N SER A 574 -21.28 17.28 3.24
CA SER A 574 -21.45 18.41 2.31
C SER A 574 -20.90 18.17 0.90
N THR A 575 -20.14 17.10 0.68
CA THR A 575 -19.49 16.83 -0.62
C THR A 575 -19.67 15.39 -1.08
N ASP A 576 -19.88 15.19 -2.38
CA ASP A 576 -19.88 13.88 -3.03
C ASP A 576 -19.23 13.93 -4.42
N LYS A 577 -19.02 12.76 -5.04
CA LYS A 577 -18.52 12.67 -6.40
C LYS A 577 -19.62 12.93 -7.44
N VAL A 578 -20.87 12.55 -7.14
CA VAL A 578 -21.96 12.53 -8.11
C VAL A 578 -23.15 13.36 -7.63
N LYS A 579 -23.54 13.25 -6.36
CA LYS A 579 -24.60 14.07 -5.76
C LYS A 579 -24.20 15.55 -5.76
N GLN A 580 -25.11 16.42 -6.18
CA GLN A 580 -24.93 17.88 -6.22
C GLN A 580 -25.27 18.57 -4.90
N THR A 581 -25.92 17.85 -3.98
CA THR A 581 -26.38 18.35 -2.68
C THR A 581 -25.81 17.52 -1.55
N ALA A 582 -25.78 18.11 -0.34
CA ALA A 582 -25.41 17.40 0.86
C ALA A 582 -26.33 16.17 1.07
N TRP A 583 -25.78 15.14 1.71
CA TRP A 583 -26.50 13.91 2.01
C TRP A 583 -26.16 13.42 3.42
N ARG A 584 -26.99 12.50 3.94
CA ARG A 584 -27.01 12.15 5.36
C ARG A 584 -26.70 10.68 5.57
N PRO A 585 -25.42 10.29 5.78
CA PRO A 585 -25.11 8.96 6.24
C PRO A 585 -25.50 8.77 7.71
N PHE A 586 -25.93 7.55 8.02
CA PHE A 586 -26.15 7.03 9.35
C PHE A 586 -24.85 6.48 9.91
N VAL A 587 -24.42 7.00 11.06
CA VAL A 587 -23.08 6.82 11.61
C VAL A 587 -23.19 6.42 13.09
N SER A 588 -22.30 5.54 13.54
CA SER A 588 -22.28 5.10 14.93
C SER A 588 -21.83 6.21 15.89
N ALA A 589 -22.32 6.14 17.14
CA ALA A 589 -21.92 7.05 18.21
C ALA A 589 -20.38 7.13 18.38
N ARG A 590 -19.67 6.02 18.15
CA ARG A 590 -18.20 5.97 18.21
C ARG A 590 -17.55 6.91 17.20
N ALA A 591 -18.00 6.89 15.95
CA ALA A 591 -17.46 7.79 14.93
C ALA A 591 -17.89 9.25 15.16
N ILE A 592 -19.13 9.48 15.63
CA ILE A 592 -19.61 10.82 16.02
C ILE A 592 -18.72 11.41 17.13
N LYS A 593 -18.42 10.63 18.17
CA LYS A 593 -17.53 11.04 19.27
C LYS A 593 -16.15 11.45 18.79
N LEU A 594 -15.57 10.73 17.82
CA LEU A 594 -14.29 11.12 17.21
C LEU A 594 -14.38 12.47 16.48
N LEU A 595 -15.48 12.72 15.77
CA LEU A 595 -15.69 13.98 15.06
C LEU A 595 -15.89 15.16 16.01
N ILE A 596 -16.66 14.97 17.09
CA ILE A 596 -16.86 15.98 18.15
C ILE A 596 -15.54 16.28 18.84
N ARG A 597 -14.79 15.26 19.29
CA ARG A 597 -13.45 15.41 19.88
C ARG A 597 -12.48 16.19 18.98
N LEU A 598 -12.58 16.00 17.68
CA LEU A 598 -11.76 16.73 16.71
C LEU A 598 -12.18 18.20 16.59
N LYS A 599 -13.50 18.48 16.63
CA LYS A 599 -14.03 19.84 16.70
C LYS A 599 -13.55 20.54 17.98
N GLU A 600 -13.75 19.93 19.15
CA GLU A 600 -13.30 20.44 20.46
C GLU A 600 -11.81 20.71 20.50
N PHE A 601 -10.99 19.79 19.95
CA PHE A 601 -9.55 19.98 19.87
C PHE A 601 -9.20 21.23 19.06
N GLN A 602 -9.85 21.42 17.90
CA GLN A 602 -9.64 22.61 17.08
C GLN A 602 -10.09 23.90 17.79
N ASP A 603 -11.20 23.87 18.54
CA ASP A 603 -11.66 25.02 19.34
C ASP A 603 -10.69 25.37 20.48
N SER A 604 -9.91 24.38 20.93
CA SER A 604 -8.90 24.58 21.98
C SER A 604 -7.61 25.27 21.49
N LEU A 605 -7.48 25.52 20.18
CA LEU A 605 -6.29 26.11 19.56
C LEU A 605 -6.55 27.57 19.15
N ASP A 606 -5.49 28.37 19.11
CA ASP A 606 -5.58 29.78 18.73
C ASP A 606 -5.64 29.99 17.20
N ILE A 607 -5.41 28.94 16.42
CA ILE A 607 -5.36 29.00 14.95
C ILE A 607 -6.73 28.60 14.38
N ASP A 608 -7.42 29.56 13.78
CA ASP A 608 -8.69 29.33 13.11
C ASP A 608 -8.57 28.38 11.90
N VAL A 609 -9.58 27.53 11.73
CA VAL A 609 -9.74 26.71 10.53
C VAL A 609 -10.16 27.61 9.36
N PRO A 610 -9.41 27.68 8.24
CA PRO A 610 -9.76 28.51 7.10
C PRO A 610 -10.93 27.93 6.30
N ALA A 611 -11.75 28.82 5.72
CA ALA A 611 -12.79 28.45 4.76
C ALA A 611 -12.19 28.33 3.35
N LEU A 612 -12.17 27.12 2.81
CA LEU A 612 -11.45 26.79 1.58
C LEU A 612 -12.41 26.27 0.49
N PHE A 613 -12.05 26.48 -0.78
CA PHE A 613 -12.75 25.84 -1.88
C PHE A 613 -12.41 24.35 -1.94
N TYR A 614 -13.42 23.51 -2.18
CA TYR A 614 -13.25 22.06 -2.28
C TYR A 614 -12.13 21.69 -3.26
N ASP A 615 -11.11 20.98 -2.75
CA ASP A 615 -9.92 20.52 -3.47
C ASP A 615 -9.17 21.66 -4.20
N ASP A 616 -9.10 22.84 -3.58
CA ASP A 616 -8.49 24.07 -4.13
C ASP A 616 -9.11 24.50 -5.48
N ASN A 617 -10.37 24.15 -5.74
CA ASN A 617 -11.06 24.45 -6.98
C ASN A 617 -12.12 25.54 -6.81
N GLU A 618 -11.81 26.78 -7.19
CA GLU A 618 -12.74 27.92 -7.12
C GLU A 618 -14.00 27.74 -8.00
N SER A 619 -13.93 26.89 -9.03
CA SER A 619 -15.07 26.58 -9.92
C SER A 619 -16.01 25.50 -9.37
N THR A 620 -15.75 25.00 -8.15
CA THR A 620 -16.60 23.99 -7.53
C THR A 620 -18.01 24.52 -7.26
N HIS A 621 -19.02 23.66 -7.40
CA HIS A 621 -20.41 24.01 -7.04
C HIS A 621 -20.64 24.01 -5.52
N TYR A 622 -19.72 23.40 -4.76
CA TYR A 622 -19.75 23.42 -3.31
C TYR A 622 -19.45 24.82 -2.77
N LYS A 623 -20.09 25.19 -1.65
CA LYS A 623 -19.70 26.38 -0.89
C LYS A 623 -18.28 26.21 -0.33
N LYS A 624 -17.66 27.30 0.15
CA LYS A 624 -16.40 27.20 0.90
C LYS A 624 -16.65 26.37 2.16
N ILE A 625 -15.74 25.45 2.45
CA ILE A 625 -15.85 24.47 3.54
C ILE A 625 -14.75 24.75 4.56
N ARG A 626 -15.10 24.73 5.86
CA ARG A 626 -14.11 24.70 6.95
C ARG A 626 -13.88 23.23 7.30
N SER A 627 -12.82 22.65 6.77
CA SER A 627 -12.58 21.21 6.94
C SER A 627 -12.35 20.85 8.42
N LEU A 628 -13.16 19.92 8.94
CA LEU A 628 -12.96 19.32 10.26
C LEU A 628 -11.62 18.57 10.35
N PHE A 629 -11.08 18.09 9.22
CA PHE A 629 -9.79 17.40 9.14
C PHE A 629 -8.63 18.34 8.76
N HIS A 630 -8.75 19.63 9.05
CA HIS A 630 -7.65 20.57 8.97
C HIS A 630 -6.63 20.32 10.10
N PRO A 631 -5.31 20.26 9.81
CA PRO A 631 -4.30 20.04 10.85
C PRO A 631 -4.23 21.16 11.88
N THR A 632 -4.66 22.38 11.56
CA THR A 632 -4.58 23.61 12.40
C THR A 632 -3.17 23.91 12.90
N SER A 633 -2.15 23.64 12.07
CA SER A 633 -0.75 23.91 12.37
C SER A 633 -0.24 25.20 11.74
N ILE A 634 0.82 25.76 12.33
CA ILE A 634 1.48 26.99 11.87
C ILE A 634 2.00 26.78 10.44
N GLY A 635 1.62 27.68 9.53
CA GLY A 635 2.04 27.64 8.13
C GLY A 635 1.25 26.68 7.25
N THR A 636 0.27 25.93 7.80
CA THR A 636 -0.59 25.04 7.04
C THR A 636 -1.93 25.71 6.73
N ASN A 637 -2.28 25.78 5.45
CA ASN A 637 -3.56 26.33 4.98
C ASN A 637 -4.43 25.30 4.25
N LYS A 638 -4.11 24.00 4.34
CA LYS A 638 -4.81 22.93 3.63
C LYS A 638 -5.26 21.81 4.58
N PRO A 639 -6.38 21.14 4.26
CA PRO A 639 -6.79 19.92 4.95
C PRO A 639 -5.73 18.81 4.86
N PHE A 640 -5.85 17.80 5.71
CA PHE A 640 -4.95 16.65 5.75
C PHE A 640 -4.77 16.00 4.36
N SER A 641 -3.54 15.86 3.87
CA SER A 641 -3.30 15.46 2.48
C SER A 641 -3.48 13.97 2.22
N TYR A 642 -3.81 13.61 0.97
CA TYR A 642 -3.98 12.21 0.57
C TYR A 642 -2.68 11.39 0.73
N ASP A 643 -1.52 11.97 0.41
CA ASP A 643 -0.22 11.29 0.56
C ASP A 643 0.09 10.96 2.02
N ARG A 644 -0.31 11.84 2.95
CA ARG A 644 -0.21 11.58 4.39
C ARG A 644 -1.17 10.47 4.82
N THR A 645 -2.39 10.42 4.26
CA THR A 645 -3.34 9.32 4.49
C THR A 645 -2.76 7.98 4.04
N VAL A 646 -2.18 7.91 2.84
CA VAL A 646 -1.55 6.67 2.33
C VAL A 646 -0.41 6.20 3.23
N THR A 647 0.46 7.13 3.64
CA THR A 647 1.59 6.83 4.52
C THR A 647 1.11 6.30 5.87
N LEU A 648 0.13 6.96 6.48
CA LEU A 648 -0.45 6.54 7.75
C LEU A 648 -1.14 5.17 7.64
N TYR A 649 -1.94 4.98 6.59
CA TYR A 649 -2.64 3.73 6.32
C TYR A 649 -1.68 2.54 6.21
N ARG A 650 -0.53 2.74 5.56
CA ARG A 650 0.55 1.78 5.47
C ARG A 650 1.22 1.51 6.83
N ASN A 651 1.47 2.56 7.62
CA ASN A 651 2.04 2.40 8.96
C ASN A 651 1.10 1.62 9.90
N ILE A 652 -0.22 1.82 9.79
CA ILE A 652 -1.23 1.06 10.54
C ILE A 652 -1.20 -0.41 10.12
N GLN A 653 -1.12 -0.72 8.82
CA GLN A 653 -0.98 -2.10 8.34
C GLN A 653 0.28 -2.78 8.86
N LEU A 654 1.44 -2.09 8.82
CA LEU A 654 2.66 -2.61 9.43
C LEU A 654 2.46 -2.85 10.92
N PHE A 655 1.86 -1.91 11.64
CA PHE A 655 1.61 -2.09 13.08
C PHE A 655 0.73 -3.30 13.36
N PHE A 656 -0.35 -3.47 12.59
CA PHE A 656 -1.22 -4.64 12.65
C PHE A 656 -0.45 -5.95 12.41
N ASP A 657 0.36 -6.02 11.36
CA ASP A 657 1.14 -7.24 11.05
C ASP A 657 2.13 -7.57 12.19
N LEU A 658 2.78 -6.56 12.78
CA LEU A 658 3.63 -6.78 13.95
C LEU A 658 2.81 -7.33 15.13
N GLN A 659 1.62 -6.80 15.39
CA GLN A 659 0.72 -7.31 16.44
C GLN A 659 0.34 -8.77 16.20
N VAL A 660 -0.02 -9.14 14.97
CA VAL A 660 -0.31 -10.53 14.59
C VAL A 660 0.86 -11.46 14.91
N LEU A 661 2.08 -11.03 14.57
CA LEU A 661 3.30 -11.81 14.78
C LEU A 661 3.70 -11.96 16.26
N MET A 662 3.50 -10.90 17.06
CA MET A 662 3.84 -10.91 18.49
C MET A 662 2.81 -11.72 19.28
N GLN A 663 1.52 -11.46 19.06
CA GLN A 663 0.42 -11.97 19.88
C GLN A 663 -0.14 -13.32 19.39
N LYS A 664 0.41 -13.89 18.31
CA LYS A 664 -0.10 -15.10 17.63
C LYS A 664 -1.62 -15.05 17.42
N LEU A 665 -2.09 -13.90 16.97
CA LEU A 665 -3.49 -13.71 16.60
C LEU A 665 -3.89 -14.82 15.62
N LYS A 666 -5.11 -15.37 15.74
CA LYS A 666 -5.70 -16.25 14.71
C LYS A 666 -6.15 -15.45 13.47
N ALA A 667 -5.31 -14.51 13.06
CA ALA A 667 -5.43 -13.69 11.86
C ALA A 667 -4.11 -13.81 11.09
N GLU A 668 -4.18 -13.80 9.76
CA GLU A 668 -2.98 -13.80 8.94
C GLU A 668 -2.43 -12.38 8.81
N THR A 669 -1.11 -12.25 8.65
CA THR A 669 -0.49 -10.97 8.29
C THR A 669 -1.02 -10.50 6.94
N LEU A 670 -1.35 -9.23 6.81
CA LEU A 670 -1.85 -8.62 5.59
C LEU A 670 -0.81 -8.65 4.47
N ASN A 671 0.44 -8.30 4.80
CA ASN A 671 1.53 -8.19 3.85
C ASN A 671 2.79 -8.89 4.40
N PRO A 672 3.70 -9.33 3.53
CA PRO A 672 4.96 -9.92 3.98
C PRO A 672 5.85 -8.89 4.69
N ILE A 673 6.56 -9.34 5.72
CA ILE A 673 7.54 -8.50 6.42
C ILE A 673 8.74 -8.24 5.48
N PRO A 674 9.21 -6.99 5.33
CA PRO A 674 10.41 -6.65 4.56
C PRO A 674 11.66 -7.42 4.99
N GLU A 675 12.52 -7.77 4.03
CA GLU A 675 13.79 -8.48 4.29
C GLU A 675 14.64 -7.79 5.36
N LYS A 676 14.70 -6.46 5.31
CA LYS A 676 15.46 -5.63 6.26
C LYS A 676 14.94 -5.72 7.70
N MET A 677 13.69 -6.10 7.90
CA MET A 677 13.07 -6.28 9.21
C MET A 677 13.19 -7.72 9.73
N LYS A 678 13.54 -8.70 8.88
CA LYS A 678 13.65 -10.11 9.29
C LYS A 678 14.68 -10.32 10.41
N ASN A 679 15.77 -9.56 10.40
CA ASN A 679 16.77 -9.63 11.47
C ASN A 679 16.16 -9.25 12.84
N ALA A 680 15.41 -8.15 12.90
CA ALA A 680 14.73 -7.73 14.13
C ALA A 680 13.71 -8.78 14.59
N PHE A 681 12.95 -9.35 13.64
CA PHE A 681 12.00 -10.42 13.94
C PHE A 681 12.68 -11.71 14.43
N ASN A 682 13.80 -12.10 13.83
CA ASN A 682 14.58 -13.26 14.25
C ASN A 682 15.17 -13.05 15.65
N THR A 683 15.66 -11.85 15.96
CA THR A 683 16.13 -11.48 17.30
C THR A 683 15.01 -11.58 18.32
N TYR A 684 13.83 -11.02 18.02
CA TYR A 684 12.64 -11.15 18.87
C TYR A 684 12.28 -12.62 19.10
N ARG A 685 12.15 -13.40 18.02
CA ARG A 685 11.78 -14.82 18.09
C ARG A 685 12.77 -15.65 18.91
N LYS A 686 14.08 -15.38 18.76
CA LYS A 686 15.13 -16.01 19.54
C LYS A 686 15.01 -15.67 21.02
N GLY A 687 14.80 -14.38 21.34
CA GLY A 687 14.56 -13.95 22.73
C GLY A 687 13.35 -14.64 23.36
N VAL A 688 12.24 -14.75 22.62
CA VAL A 688 11.05 -15.47 23.07
C VAL A 688 11.33 -16.97 23.26
N SER A 689 12.07 -17.62 22.36
CA SER A 689 12.41 -19.05 22.53
C SER A 689 13.32 -19.30 23.74
N ASP A 690 14.27 -18.40 23.99
CA ASP A 690 15.19 -18.50 25.14
C ASP A 690 14.40 -18.41 26.47
N LEU A 691 13.27 -17.69 26.50
CA LEU A 691 12.36 -17.58 27.65
C LEU A 691 11.46 -18.81 27.86
N THR A 692 11.33 -19.70 26.87
CA THR A 692 10.50 -20.91 26.98
C THR A 692 11.23 -22.11 27.61
N GLY A 693 12.53 -21.98 27.91
CA GLY A 693 13.39 -23.06 28.40
C GLY A 693 13.91 -22.95 29.84
N SER A 694 13.44 -22.00 30.66
CA SER A 694 13.87 -21.87 32.07
C SER A 694 12.71 -21.55 33.02
N ASP A 695 12.73 -22.16 34.21
CA ASP A 695 11.79 -21.91 35.31
C ASP A 695 12.10 -20.54 35.97
N LEU A 696 11.68 -19.47 35.31
CA LEU A 696 11.56 -18.15 35.92
C LEU A 696 10.09 -17.90 36.23
N GLU A 697 9.82 -17.39 37.44
CA GLU A 697 8.50 -16.92 37.91
C GLU A 697 7.69 -16.24 36.77
N GLU A 698 6.44 -16.66 36.59
CA GLU A 698 5.57 -16.26 35.48
C GLU A 698 5.49 -14.74 35.28
N PHE A 699 5.53 -13.98 36.37
CA PHE A 699 5.57 -12.51 36.35
C PHE A 699 6.82 -11.93 35.67
N LYS A 700 8.02 -12.44 35.99
CA LYS A 700 9.28 -11.97 35.38
C LYS A 700 9.35 -12.30 33.90
N LYS A 701 8.77 -13.44 33.52
CA LYS A 701 8.65 -13.86 32.12
C LYS A 701 7.78 -12.87 31.33
N GLN A 702 6.65 -12.46 31.88
CA GLN A 702 5.77 -11.48 31.24
C GLN A 702 6.45 -10.11 31.08
N GLU A 703 7.10 -9.60 32.13
CA GLU A 703 7.84 -8.33 32.06
C GLU A 703 8.95 -8.36 31.00
N THR A 704 9.66 -9.50 30.88
CA THR A 704 10.71 -9.67 29.88
C THR A 704 10.14 -9.77 28.46
N LEU A 705 8.99 -10.42 28.28
CA LEU A 705 8.29 -10.47 26.99
C LEU A 705 7.84 -9.08 26.56
N ASP A 706 7.23 -8.30 27.45
CA ASP A 706 6.79 -6.93 27.17
C ASP A 706 7.97 -6.04 26.77
N ALA A 707 9.13 -6.19 27.43
CA ALA A 707 10.36 -5.50 27.07
C ALA A 707 10.88 -5.88 25.67
N LEU A 708 10.80 -7.16 25.30
CA LEU A 708 11.17 -7.64 23.96
C LEU A 708 10.23 -7.10 22.88
N GLU A 709 8.91 -7.06 23.14
CA GLU A 709 7.92 -6.48 22.23
C GLU A 709 8.19 -4.99 21.97
N LYS A 710 8.44 -4.22 23.04
CA LYS A 710 8.82 -2.80 22.99
C LYS A 710 10.04 -2.56 22.09
N VAL A 711 11.09 -3.36 22.26
CA VAL A 711 12.32 -3.29 21.43
C VAL A 711 12.04 -3.68 19.99
N PHE A 712 11.25 -4.74 19.76
CA PHE A 712 10.92 -5.20 18.42
C PHE A 712 10.12 -4.16 17.64
N ILE A 713 9.09 -3.54 18.25
CA ILE A 713 8.30 -2.47 17.64
C ILE A 713 9.21 -1.32 17.21
N LYS A 714 10.12 -0.88 18.09
CA LYS A 714 11.10 0.17 17.80
C LYS A 714 11.94 -0.16 16.57
N ASP A 715 12.56 -1.34 16.57
CA ASP A 715 13.52 -1.74 15.54
C ASP A 715 12.83 -2.01 14.20
N ALA A 716 11.62 -2.59 14.21
CA ALA A 716 10.81 -2.80 13.02
C ALA A 716 10.36 -1.47 12.40
N PHE A 717 9.84 -0.53 13.19
CA PHE A 717 9.37 0.77 12.69
C PHE A 717 10.49 1.69 12.20
N TYR A 718 11.74 1.44 12.59
CA TYR A 718 12.89 2.10 11.97
C TYR A 718 12.92 1.89 10.44
N PHE A 719 12.50 0.71 9.99
CA PHE A 719 12.49 0.32 8.57
C PHE A 719 11.13 0.50 7.88
N ALA A 720 10.15 1.15 8.50
CA ALA A 720 8.76 1.23 8.01
C ALA A 720 8.59 1.71 6.55
N ASN A 721 9.54 2.51 6.04
CA ASN A 721 9.53 2.96 4.63
C ASN A 721 9.75 1.84 3.60
N HIS A 722 10.25 0.67 4.02
CA HIS A 722 10.45 -0.50 3.17
C HIS A 722 9.27 -1.47 3.19
N TYR A 723 8.23 -1.18 3.97
CA TYR A 723 7.02 -1.98 3.98
C TYR A 723 6.18 -1.65 2.74
N GLU A 724 5.84 -2.65 1.97
CA GLU A 724 4.96 -2.53 0.80
C GLU A 724 3.59 -3.09 1.17
N GLY A 725 2.56 -2.28 1.00
CA GLY A 725 1.19 -2.66 1.33
C GLY A 725 0.35 -2.84 0.08
N ASP A 726 -0.25 -4.01 -0.09
CA ASP A 726 -1.20 -4.29 -1.17
C ASP A 726 -2.54 -3.57 -0.94
N TYR A 727 -2.87 -3.29 0.31
CA TYR A 727 -4.13 -2.64 0.69
C TYR A 727 -3.94 -1.13 0.70
N THR A 728 -4.80 -0.43 -0.03
CA THR A 728 -4.74 1.03 -0.16
C THR A 728 -6.02 1.67 0.39
N PRO A 729 -6.00 2.97 0.76
CA PRO A 729 -7.21 3.70 1.18
C PRO A 729 -8.38 3.61 0.18
N HIS A 730 -8.10 3.30 -1.09
CA HIS A 730 -9.12 3.13 -2.10
C HIS A 730 -9.96 1.84 -1.95
N GLY A 731 -9.42 0.82 -1.28
CA GLY A 731 -10.08 -0.47 -1.02
C GLY A 731 -11.00 -0.46 0.20
N THR A 732 -10.82 0.49 1.13
CA THR A 732 -11.57 0.57 2.39
C THR A 732 -13.07 0.58 2.19
N ARG A 733 -13.60 1.37 1.24
CA ARG A 733 -15.03 1.39 0.92
C ARG A 733 -15.56 0.02 0.48
N SER A 734 -14.79 -0.71 -0.35
CA SER A 734 -15.16 -2.06 -0.75
C SER A 734 -15.14 -3.02 0.44
N SER A 735 -14.14 -2.94 1.32
CA SER A 735 -14.10 -3.75 2.54
C SER A 735 -15.31 -3.50 3.44
N VAL A 736 -15.66 -2.24 3.71
CA VAL A 736 -16.83 -1.90 4.54
C VAL A 736 -18.12 -2.44 3.92
N ILE A 737 -18.32 -2.25 2.61
CA ILE A 737 -19.53 -2.73 1.92
C ILE A 737 -19.60 -4.26 1.96
N SER A 738 -18.50 -4.96 1.71
CA SER A 738 -18.41 -6.42 1.80
C SER A 738 -18.72 -6.96 3.20
N GLU A 739 -18.40 -6.22 4.27
CA GLU A 739 -18.78 -6.60 5.63
C GLU A 739 -20.23 -6.25 5.96
N LYS A 740 -20.66 -5.03 5.65
CA LYS A 740 -22.02 -4.55 5.99
C LYS A 740 -23.10 -5.31 5.22
N ILE A 741 -22.83 -5.76 4.00
CA ILE A 741 -23.80 -6.52 3.19
C ILE A 741 -24.12 -7.90 3.74
N LYS A 742 -23.31 -8.41 4.68
CA LYS A 742 -23.62 -9.64 5.41
C LYS A 742 -24.82 -9.41 6.34
N VAL A 743 -24.96 -8.22 6.92
CA VAL A 743 -25.91 -7.92 8.00
C VAL A 743 -27.04 -6.97 7.61
N LEU A 744 -26.86 -6.15 6.55
CA LEU A 744 -27.80 -5.11 6.16
C LEU A 744 -28.26 -5.25 4.70
N PRO A 745 -29.51 -4.87 4.39
CA PRO A 745 -30.00 -4.83 3.01
C PRO A 745 -29.16 -3.88 2.13
N PRO A 746 -28.94 -4.22 0.84
CA PRO A 746 -28.18 -3.39 -0.11
C PRO A 746 -28.63 -1.94 -0.18
N TRP A 747 -29.93 -1.69 -0.24
CA TRP A 747 -30.47 -0.33 -0.39
C TRP A 747 -30.14 0.54 0.84
N VAL A 748 -30.20 -0.03 2.05
CA VAL A 748 -29.79 0.64 3.30
C VAL A 748 -28.32 1.04 3.24
N ILE A 749 -27.45 0.15 2.76
CA ILE A 749 -26.02 0.42 2.63
C ILE A 749 -25.76 1.49 1.56
N ALA A 750 -26.49 1.44 0.44
CA ALA A 750 -26.36 2.41 -0.63
C ALA A 750 -26.80 3.80 -0.16
N GLU A 751 -27.96 3.91 0.47
CA GLU A 751 -28.57 5.18 0.83
C GLU A 751 -27.94 5.80 2.08
N PHE A 752 -27.89 5.02 3.17
CA PHE A 752 -27.56 5.52 4.50
C PHE A 752 -26.12 5.28 4.95
N ILE A 753 -25.32 4.45 4.27
CA ILE A 753 -23.94 4.19 4.71
C ILE A 753 -22.94 4.78 3.72
N SER A 754 -23.01 4.34 2.47
CA SER A 754 -21.98 4.61 1.46
C SER A 754 -22.33 5.73 0.46
N GLY A 755 -23.61 6.12 0.40
CA GLY A 755 -24.10 7.19 -0.47
C GLY A 755 -24.08 6.86 -1.98
N HIS A 756 -24.25 5.59 -2.34
CA HIS A 756 -24.37 5.17 -3.76
C HIS A 756 -25.73 5.58 -4.35
N GLU A 757 -25.73 5.95 -5.63
CA GLU A 757 -26.95 6.38 -6.34
C GLU A 757 -27.81 5.21 -6.83
N SER A 758 -27.24 4.01 -6.95
CA SER A 758 -27.99 2.82 -7.34
C SER A 758 -27.39 1.54 -6.78
N LEU A 759 -28.23 0.51 -6.66
CA LEU A 759 -27.83 -0.83 -6.22
C LEU A 759 -26.81 -1.46 -7.16
N ALA A 760 -26.90 -1.21 -8.47
CA ALA A 760 -25.94 -1.70 -9.45
C ALA A 760 -24.52 -1.16 -9.17
N VAL A 761 -24.42 0.12 -8.79
CA VAL A 761 -23.13 0.71 -8.41
C VAL A 761 -22.66 0.15 -7.08
N LEU A 762 -23.55 -0.09 -6.10
CA LEU A 762 -23.18 -0.75 -4.85
C LEU A 762 -22.64 -2.17 -5.08
N HIS A 763 -23.33 -2.98 -5.89
CA HIS A 763 -22.92 -4.35 -6.22
C HIS A 763 -21.52 -4.39 -6.85
N HIS A 764 -21.09 -3.34 -7.55
CA HIS A 764 -19.72 -3.24 -8.05
C HIS A 764 -18.65 -3.26 -6.93
N TYR A 765 -19.01 -2.84 -5.71
CA TYR A 765 -18.10 -2.82 -4.56
C TYR A 765 -18.13 -4.11 -3.74
N VAL A 766 -19.10 -5.00 -3.97
CA VAL A 766 -19.24 -6.26 -3.24
C VAL A 766 -18.19 -7.25 -3.73
N GLN A 767 -17.29 -7.61 -2.83
CA GLN A 767 -16.32 -8.68 -3.02
C GLN A 767 -16.54 -9.74 -1.95
N LEU A 768 -16.54 -11.00 -2.36
CA LEU A 768 -16.62 -12.12 -1.42
C LEU A 768 -15.26 -12.32 -0.75
N ASP A 769 -15.27 -12.43 0.57
CA ASP A 769 -14.11 -12.95 1.28
C ASP A 769 -13.99 -14.46 1.00
N LYS A 770 -12.92 -14.84 0.31
CA LYS A 770 -12.65 -16.23 -0.04
C LYS A 770 -12.33 -17.05 1.22
N ASP A 771 -11.85 -16.44 2.30
CA ASP A 771 -11.49 -17.12 3.55
C ASP A 771 -12.73 -17.51 4.37
N ASP A 772 -13.72 -16.62 4.46
CA ASP A 772 -15.02 -16.91 5.11
C ASP A 772 -15.73 -18.11 4.46
N ILE A 773 -15.71 -18.20 3.12
CA ILE A 773 -16.31 -19.32 2.39
C ILE A 773 -15.52 -20.60 2.66
N ARG A 774 -14.18 -20.51 2.66
CA ARG A 774 -13.31 -21.65 2.95
C ARG A 774 -13.55 -22.20 4.35
N GLU A 775 -13.60 -21.36 5.38
CA GLU A 775 -13.85 -21.79 6.76
C GLU A 775 -15.19 -22.54 6.92
N ILE A 776 -16.24 -22.04 6.26
CA ILE A 776 -17.57 -22.67 6.28
C ILE A 776 -17.53 -24.04 5.59
N LEU A 777 -16.87 -24.15 4.44
CA LEU A 777 -16.69 -25.41 3.71
C LEU A 777 -15.79 -26.40 4.49
N GLU A 778 -14.74 -25.92 5.16
CA GLU A 778 -13.79 -26.72 5.96
C GLU A 778 -14.45 -27.35 7.19
N SER A 779 -15.42 -26.68 7.82
CA SER A 779 -16.09 -27.20 9.02
C SER A 779 -16.97 -28.46 8.80
N GLN A 780 -17.12 -28.92 7.56
CA GLN A 780 -18.13 -29.90 7.14
C GLN A 780 -17.59 -31.24 6.61
N SER A 781 -16.28 -31.37 6.39
CA SER A 781 -15.67 -32.49 5.62
C SER A 781 -15.58 -33.84 6.34
N ARG A 782 -16.13 -34.00 7.54
CA ARG A 782 -15.91 -35.20 8.38
C ARG A 782 -16.71 -36.45 8.05
N HIS A 783 -17.89 -36.35 7.45
CA HIS A 783 -18.66 -37.56 7.09
C HIS A 783 -17.97 -38.42 6.01
N LEU A 784 -16.86 -37.92 5.43
CA LEU A 784 -16.15 -38.58 4.35
C LEU A 784 -14.94 -39.44 4.80
N SER A 785 -14.42 -39.25 6.02
CA SER A 785 -13.16 -39.87 6.47
C SER A 785 -13.30 -40.91 7.59
N GLY A 786 -14.48 -41.10 8.17
CA GLY A 786 -14.78 -42.37 8.81
C GLY A 786 -14.78 -43.43 7.70
N GLU A 787 -13.84 -44.37 7.72
CA GLU A 787 -13.61 -45.45 6.73
C GLU A 787 -14.85 -46.31 6.38
N LYS A 788 -16.04 -45.96 6.90
CA LYS A 788 -17.27 -46.75 6.84
C LYS A 788 -18.53 -45.99 6.42
N SER A 789 -18.58 -44.66 6.26
CA SER A 789 -19.89 -43.95 6.11
C SER A 789 -20.30 -43.49 4.71
N ILE A 790 -19.44 -43.49 3.68
CA ILE A 790 -19.89 -43.13 2.30
C ILE A 790 -20.48 -44.35 1.57
N PHE A 791 -20.13 -45.57 1.98
CA PHE A 791 -20.33 -46.79 1.19
C PHE A 791 -21.06 -47.94 1.91
N LEU A 792 -21.52 -47.75 3.15
CA LEU A 792 -22.39 -48.72 3.82
C LEU A 792 -23.86 -48.34 3.65
N ASP A 793 -24.60 -49.27 3.02
CA ASP A 793 -26.05 -49.37 3.08
C ASP A 793 -26.51 -49.62 4.53
N ASP A 794 -26.48 -48.62 5.41
CA ASP A 794 -27.30 -48.66 6.64
C ASP A 794 -28.57 -47.83 6.43
N PRO A 795 -29.75 -48.47 6.30
CA PRO A 795 -31.03 -47.80 6.07
C PRO A 795 -31.49 -46.87 7.22
N ASN A 796 -30.75 -46.79 8.32
CA ASN A 796 -31.13 -45.98 9.50
C ASN A 796 -30.37 -44.65 9.65
N ASP A 797 -29.60 -44.21 8.66
CA ASP A 797 -28.88 -42.94 8.76
C ASP A 797 -29.81 -41.73 8.57
N PHE A 798 -29.83 -40.82 9.56
CA PHE A 798 -30.75 -39.68 9.65
C PHE A 798 -30.60 -38.66 8.49
N THR A 799 -29.59 -38.85 7.64
CA THR A 799 -29.25 -38.06 6.45
C THR A 799 -30.12 -38.34 5.22
N LYS A 800 -30.91 -39.42 5.20
CA LYS A 800 -31.84 -39.77 4.10
C LYS A 800 -33.26 -39.21 4.23
N ARG A 801 -33.53 -38.31 5.18
CA ARG A 801 -34.90 -37.78 5.38
C ARG A 801 -35.26 -36.69 4.38
N ASN A 802 -36.31 -36.94 3.62
CA ASN A 802 -36.73 -36.12 2.49
C ASN A 802 -37.15 -34.70 2.95
N ALA A 803 -36.90 -33.67 2.13
CA ALA A 803 -37.36 -32.30 2.39
C ALA A 803 -38.87 -32.22 2.67
N ALA A 804 -39.64 -33.19 2.13
CA ALA A 804 -41.06 -33.35 2.40
C ALA A 804 -41.37 -33.63 3.89
N GLU A 805 -40.61 -34.50 4.56
CA GLU A 805 -40.81 -34.82 5.98
C GLU A 805 -40.46 -33.64 6.89
N LEU A 806 -39.39 -32.91 6.57
CA LEU A 806 -39.02 -31.68 7.27
C LEU A 806 -40.13 -30.63 7.13
N ASN A 807 -40.61 -30.40 5.91
CA ASN A 807 -41.67 -29.44 5.64
C ASN A 807 -42.97 -29.81 6.35
N GLU A 808 -43.34 -31.09 6.37
CA GLU A 808 -44.52 -31.58 7.08
C GLU A 808 -44.41 -31.35 8.59
N LYS A 809 -43.25 -31.62 9.19
CA LYS A 809 -43.00 -31.38 10.61
C LYS A 809 -43.03 -29.89 10.96
N LEU A 810 -42.36 -29.05 10.16
CA LEU A 810 -42.41 -27.60 10.35
C LEU A 810 -43.84 -27.08 10.19
N LYS A 811 -44.61 -27.63 9.25
CA LYS A 811 -46.03 -27.30 9.08
C LYS A 811 -46.85 -27.68 10.30
N GLN A 812 -46.69 -28.90 10.84
CA GLN A 812 -47.37 -29.33 12.07
C GLN A 812 -47.06 -28.41 13.26
N VAL A 813 -45.81 -27.95 13.39
CA VAL A 813 -45.40 -27.02 14.46
C VAL A 813 -46.04 -25.66 14.29
N VAL A 814 -46.04 -25.11 13.06
CA VAL A 814 -46.66 -23.82 12.79
C VAL A 814 -48.18 -23.87 12.93
N ASP A 815 -48.82 -24.96 12.49
CA ASP A 815 -50.27 -25.18 12.65
C ASP A 815 -50.67 -25.30 14.14
N ALA A 816 -49.78 -25.79 15.01
CA ALA A 816 -50.01 -25.86 16.45
C ALA A 816 -49.82 -24.50 17.15
N ASP A 817 -48.64 -23.88 17.00
CA ASP A 817 -48.37 -22.51 17.44
C ASP A 817 -47.14 -21.94 16.69
N PRO A 818 -47.31 -20.89 15.87
CA PRO A 818 -46.22 -20.25 15.14
C PRO A 818 -45.04 -19.78 16.02
N ASN A 819 -45.26 -19.48 17.31
CA ASN A 819 -44.18 -19.05 18.21
C ASN A 819 -43.19 -20.16 18.54
N LEU A 820 -43.60 -21.44 18.42
CA LEU A 820 -42.75 -22.59 18.66
C LEU A 820 -41.60 -22.68 17.64
N ILE A 821 -41.77 -22.12 16.44
CA ILE A 821 -40.68 -22.02 15.46
C ILE A 821 -39.50 -21.20 16.00
N ILE A 822 -39.76 -20.12 16.73
CA ILE A 822 -38.72 -19.26 17.30
C ILE A 822 -38.07 -19.96 18.48
N GLN A 823 -38.90 -20.45 19.42
CA GLN A 823 -38.44 -20.98 20.70
C GLN A 823 -37.78 -22.36 20.59
N MET A 824 -38.36 -23.26 19.80
CA MET A 824 -37.91 -24.65 19.70
C MET A 824 -37.00 -24.89 18.49
N PHE A 825 -37.27 -24.26 17.35
CA PHE A 825 -36.51 -24.47 16.10
C PHE A 825 -35.49 -23.36 15.79
N GLY A 826 -35.32 -22.38 16.69
CA GLY A 826 -34.38 -21.28 16.52
C GLY A 826 -34.67 -20.44 15.29
N GLY A 827 -35.94 -20.25 14.97
CA GLY A 827 -36.40 -19.50 13.81
C GLY A 827 -35.92 -18.05 13.82
N ILE A 828 -35.32 -17.63 12.71
CA ILE A 828 -34.83 -16.27 12.48
C ILE A 828 -35.38 -15.72 11.16
N SER A 829 -35.53 -14.41 11.08
CA SER A 829 -35.67 -13.67 9.83
C SER A 829 -34.94 -12.34 9.98
N PHE A 830 -34.54 -11.73 8.86
CA PHE A 830 -34.08 -10.35 8.92
C PHE A 830 -35.23 -9.42 9.31
N SER A 831 -34.88 -8.23 9.78
CA SER A 831 -35.86 -7.21 10.15
C SER A 831 -35.55 -5.92 9.42
N GLU A 832 -36.59 -5.24 8.96
CA GLU A 832 -36.53 -3.94 8.33
C GLU A 832 -37.41 -2.98 9.13
N SER A 833 -36.85 -1.87 9.62
CA SER A 833 -37.63 -0.80 10.24
C SER A 833 -38.09 0.17 9.16
N SER A 834 -39.37 0.14 8.82
CA SER A 834 -39.96 1.23 8.05
C SER A 834 -40.11 2.45 8.96
N GLY A 835 -39.95 3.67 8.44
CA GLY A 835 -39.96 4.93 9.21
C GLY A 835 -41.26 5.26 9.97
N GLN A 836 -42.21 4.32 10.07
CA GLN A 836 -43.49 4.43 10.76
C GLN A 836 -43.60 3.50 12.01
N ASN A 837 -42.47 3.14 12.64
CA ASN A 837 -42.41 2.20 13.78
C ASN A 837 -42.89 0.76 13.50
N GLU A 838 -43.24 0.39 12.27
CA GLU A 838 -43.55 -0.98 11.90
C GLU A 838 -42.28 -1.74 11.47
N ILE A 839 -41.93 -2.77 12.25
CA ILE A 839 -40.82 -3.71 11.97
C ILE A 839 -41.35 -4.83 11.07
N LYS A 840 -40.98 -4.77 9.79
CA LYS A 840 -41.24 -5.83 8.82
C LYS A 840 -40.27 -6.98 9.07
N SER A 841 -40.79 -8.14 9.43
CA SER A 841 -39.99 -9.33 9.65
C SER A 841 -40.84 -10.58 9.44
N GLY A 842 -40.28 -11.61 8.82
CA GLY A 842 -40.97 -12.88 8.60
C GLY A 842 -41.49 -13.51 9.89
N VAL A 843 -40.68 -13.45 10.96
CA VAL A 843 -41.05 -13.95 12.29
C VAL A 843 -42.22 -13.17 12.90
N ASN A 844 -42.33 -11.87 12.65
CA ASN A 844 -43.50 -11.08 13.06
C ASN A 844 -44.73 -11.44 12.21
N LEU A 845 -44.53 -11.65 10.91
CA LEU A 845 -45.59 -11.99 9.96
C LEU A 845 -46.19 -13.38 10.22
N LEU A 846 -45.37 -14.33 10.71
CA LEU A 846 -45.81 -15.68 11.09
C LEU A 846 -46.94 -15.68 12.12
N ARG A 847 -47.00 -14.66 13.00
CA ARG A 847 -48.04 -14.55 14.04
C ARG A 847 -49.40 -14.12 13.52
N ASN A 848 -49.41 -13.37 12.42
CA ASN A 848 -50.59 -12.64 11.94
C ASN A 848 -51.12 -13.19 10.61
N THR A 849 -50.43 -14.14 9.99
CA THR A 849 -50.76 -14.66 8.66
C THR A 849 -51.29 -16.09 8.76
N PRO A 850 -52.41 -16.43 8.10
CA PRO A 850 -52.92 -17.80 8.08
C PRO A 850 -51.91 -18.79 7.49
N THR A 851 -51.82 -20.01 8.06
CA THR A 851 -50.88 -21.04 7.59
C THR A 851 -51.09 -21.45 6.12
N SER A 852 -52.28 -21.23 5.58
CA SER A 852 -52.60 -21.46 4.16
C SER A 852 -51.76 -20.62 3.20
N ASN A 853 -51.22 -19.48 3.66
CA ASN A 853 -50.38 -18.59 2.85
C ASN A 853 -48.90 -18.95 2.96
N PHE A 854 -48.54 -19.95 3.76
CA PHE A 854 -47.14 -20.33 3.95
C PHE A 854 -46.71 -21.38 2.94
N ALA A 855 -45.64 -21.09 2.22
CA ALA A 855 -44.89 -22.08 1.46
C ALA A 855 -43.69 -22.54 2.27
N PHE A 856 -43.70 -23.81 2.67
CA PHE A 856 -42.55 -24.48 3.30
C PHE A 856 -41.57 -24.88 2.20
N MET A 857 -40.58 -24.02 1.94
CA MET A 857 -39.52 -24.27 0.97
C MET A 857 -38.41 -25.06 1.63
N SER A 858 -37.56 -25.68 0.82
CA SER A 858 -36.45 -26.48 1.32
C SER A 858 -35.41 -25.70 2.13
N THR A 859 -35.21 -24.41 1.84
CA THR A 859 -34.22 -23.54 2.51
C THR A 859 -34.83 -22.60 3.55
N HIS A 860 -36.16 -22.38 3.51
CA HIS A 860 -36.84 -21.40 4.35
C HIS A 860 -38.37 -21.57 4.30
N ILE A 861 -39.08 -20.90 5.21
CA ILE A 861 -40.53 -20.75 5.17
C ILE A 861 -40.85 -19.38 4.56
N CYS A 862 -41.63 -19.36 3.49
CA CYS A 862 -42.08 -18.15 2.81
C CYS A 862 -43.53 -17.83 3.21
N PRO A 863 -43.81 -16.67 3.83
CA PRO A 863 -45.15 -16.33 4.27
C PRO A 863 -46.09 -15.84 3.15
N PHE A 864 -45.59 -15.74 1.91
CA PHE A 864 -46.33 -15.27 0.72
C PHE A 864 -46.50 -16.37 -0.34
N ASN A 865 -46.56 -17.63 0.09
CA ASN A 865 -46.79 -18.79 -0.78
C ASN A 865 -45.83 -18.87 -1.99
N GLY A 866 -44.56 -18.48 -1.79
CA GLY A 866 -43.54 -18.47 -2.84
C GLY A 866 -43.63 -17.31 -3.85
N GLN A 867 -44.57 -16.38 -3.69
CA GLN A 867 -44.70 -15.19 -4.53
C GLN A 867 -44.05 -13.99 -3.85
N CYS A 868 -43.02 -13.40 -4.48
CA CYS A 868 -42.32 -12.24 -3.92
C CYS A 868 -43.23 -11.00 -3.92
N PRO A 869 -43.43 -10.31 -2.78
CA PRO A 869 -44.18 -9.07 -2.73
C PRO A 869 -43.39 -7.92 -3.39
N GLN A 870 -44.11 -6.85 -3.77
CA GLN A 870 -43.53 -5.76 -4.59
C GLN A 870 -42.41 -5.00 -3.85
N ASP A 871 -42.50 -4.87 -2.52
CA ASP A 871 -41.45 -4.27 -1.69
C ASP A 871 -40.15 -5.10 -1.79
N VAL A 872 -40.22 -6.42 -1.57
CA VAL A 872 -39.06 -7.31 -1.73
C VAL A 872 -38.46 -7.27 -3.14
N ILE A 873 -39.30 -7.21 -4.18
CA ILE A 873 -38.82 -7.12 -5.58
C ILE A 873 -38.05 -5.83 -5.81
N ASN A 874 -38.53 -4.71 -5.28
CA ASN A 874 -37.89 -3.40 -5.43
C ASN A 874 -36.58 -3.32 -4.63
N ASP A 875 -36.55 -3.91 -3.43
CA ASP A 875 -35.43 -3.76 -2.48
C ASP A 875 -34.27 -4.74 -2.75
N LEU A 876 -34.59 -5.98 -3.09
CA LEU A 876 -33.63 -7.09 -3.17
C LEU A 876 -33.58 -7.75 -4.55
N GLY A 877 -34.68 -7.67 -5.30
CA GLY A 877 -34.88 -8.40 -6.55
C GLY A 877 -35.64 -9.72 -6.35
N LYS A 878 -36.15 -10.26 -7.45
CA LYS A 878 -36.99 -11.47 -7.45
C LYS A 878 -36.18 -12.71 -7.04
N ASN A 879 -36.78 -13.57 -6.21
CA ASN A 879 -36.23 -14.86 -5.76
C ASN A 879 -34.89 -14.78 -5.00
N LYS A 880 -34.61 -13.67 -4.32
CA LYS A 880 -33.43 -13.48 -3.45
C LYS A 880 -33.77 -13.84 -1.99
N CYS A 881 -34.10 -15.12 -1.77
CA CYS A 881 -34.65 -15.59 -0.49
C CYS A 881 -33.62 -15.57 0.65
N GLY A 882 -32.32 -15.61 0.33
CA GLY A 882 -31.24 -15.47 1.31
C GLY A 882 -31.33 -14.14 2.05
N ALA A 883 -31.41 -13.03 1.30
CA ALA A 883 -31.48 -11.67 1.82
C ALA A 883 -32.90 -11.21 2.23
N CYS A 884 -33.94 -11.96 1.87
CA CYS A 884 -35.34 -11.59 2.11
C CYS A 884 -35.69 -11.47 3.61
N TYR A 885 -36.22 -10.31 4.02
CA TYR A 885 -36.65 -10.02 5.39
C TYR A 885 -37.92 -10.75 5.82
N TYR A 886 -38.72 -11.25 4.88
CA TYR A 886 -39.87 -12.10 5.17
C TYR A 886 -39.55 -13.60 5.21
N SER A 887 -38.37 -14.02 4.75
CA SER A 887 -37.97 -15.42 4.72
C SER A 887 -37.58 -15.89 6.13
N VAL A 888 -38.33 -16.85 6.68
CA VAL A 888 -38.07 -17.43 8.01
C VAL A 888 -37.23 -18.69 7.87
N LYS A 889 -36.12 -18.75 8.61
CA LYS A 889 -35.08 -19.77 8.48
C LYS A 889 -34.86 -20.40 9.86
N THR A 890 -34.74 -21.72 9.92
CA THR A 890 -34.62 -22.47 11.19
C THR A 890 -33.36 -23.32 11.19
N ILE A 891 -32.95 -23.85 12.35
CA ILE A 891 -31.73 -24.67 12.43
C ILE A 891 -31.82 -25.91 11.53
N ASP A 892 -33.00 -26.49 11.34
CA ASP A 892 -33.19 -27.68 10.48
C ASP A 892 -33.02 -27.39 8.98
N HIS A 893 -33.04 -26.11 8.56
CA HIS A 893 -32.72 -25.73 7.19
C HIS A 893 -31.21 -25.68 6.92
N ILE A 894 -30.34 -25.78 7.94
CA ILE A 894 -28.88 -25.67 7.80
C ILE A 894 -28.30 -26.58 6.69
N PRO A 895 -28.62 -27.88 6.61
CA PRO A 895 -28.07 -28.75 5.56
C PRO A 895 -28.40 -28.23 4.16
N ARG A 896 -29.62 -27.73 3.97
CA ARG A 896 -30.07 -27.21 2.68
C ARG A 896 -29.42 -25.87 2.33
N ILE A 897 -29.30 -24.98 3.30
CA ILE A 897 -28.62 -23.69 3.14
C ILE A 897 -27.17 -23.92 2.72
N LEU A 898 -26.50 -24.93 3.30
CA LEU A 898 -25.13 -25.27 2.94
C LEU A 898 -25.00 -25.82 1.52
N ALA A 899 -25.96 -26.61 1.06
CA ALA A 899 -26.03 -27.06 -0.32
C ALA A 899 -26.25 -25.89 -1.30
N GLU A 900 -27.13 -24.92 -0.97
CA GLU A 900 -27.31 -23.70 -1.78
C GLU A 900 -26.03 -22.85 -1.80
N VAL A 901 -25.33 -22.72 -0.67
CA VAL A 901 -24.03 -22.04 -0.57
C VAL A 901 -23.00 -22.69 -1.51
N ARG A 902 -22.90 -24.03 -1.53
CA ARG A 902 -21.97 -24.74 -2.43
C ARG A 902 -22.31 -24.52 -3.91
N LYS A 903 -23.59 -24.58 -4.27
CA LYS A 903 -24.08 -24.28 -5.63
C LYS A 903 -23.70 -22.86 -6.05
N LEU A 904 -24.10 -21.85 -5.29
CA LEU A 904 -23.85 -20.44 -5.61
C LEU A 904 -22.35 -20.12 -5.66
N TYR A 905 -21.54 -20.72 -4.79
CA TYR A 905 -20.08 -20.59 -4.84
C TYR A 905 -19.48 -21.14 -6.14
N ARG A 906 -19.96 -22.30 -6.61
CA ARG A 906 -19.53 -22.87 -7.89
C ARG A 906 -19.97 -21.99 -9.07
N ASP A 907 -21.17 -21.43 -9.01
CA ASP A 907 -21.65 -20.48 -10.02
C ASP A 907 -20.74 -19.26 -10.11
N VAL A 908 -20.35 -18.66 -8.97
CA VAL A 908 -19.37 -17.56 -8.94
C VAL A 908 -18.04 -17.96 -9.59
N LYS A 909 -17.49 -19.14 -9.27
CA LYS A 909 -16.26 -19.65 -9.90
C LYS A 909 -16.41 -19.84 -11.40
N ASN A 910 -17.55 -20.36 -11.86
CA ASN A 910 -17.83 -20.57 -13.28
C ASN A 910 -17.86 -19.23 -14.02
N TYR A 911 -18.50 -18.21 -13.46
CA TYR A 911 -18.48 -16.85 -14.00
C TYR A 911 -17.05 -16.27 -14.02
N GLU A 912 -16.24 -16.46 -12.98
CA GLU A 912 -14.82 -16.04 -12.96
C GLU A 912 -14.02 -16.71 -14.10
N ALA A 913 -14.24 -18.00 -14.33
CA ALA A 913 -13.57 -18.75 -15.40
C ALA A 913 -14.00 -18.27 -16.80
N GLN A 914 -15.31 -18.09 -17.04
CA GLN A 914 -15.83 -17.56 -18.31
C GLN A 914 -15.32 -16.15 -18.60
N ILE A 915 -15.33 -15.27 -17.59
CA ILE A 915 -14.77 -13.91 -17.71
C ILE A 915 -13.28 -13.97 -18.05
N SER A 916 -12.53 -14.90 -17.44
CA SER A 916 -11.09 -15.05 -17.70
C SER A 916 -10.81 -15.53 -19.13
N LEU A 917 -11.62 -16.49 -19.63
CA LEU A 917 -11.51 -17.01 -20.99
C LEU A 917 -11.79 -15.90 -22.02
N LEU A 918 -12.95 -15.23 -21.94
CA LEU A 918 -13.31 -14.11 -22.81
C LEU A 918 -12.35 -12.92 -22.68
N SER A 919 -11.67 -12.81 -21.54
CA SER A 919 -10.64 -11.79 -21.34
C SER A 919 -9.32 -12.07 -22.05
N SER A 920 -9.06 -13.33 -22.39
CA SER A 920 -7.82 -13.81 -23.02
C SER A 920 -7.89 -13.86 -24.55
N GLU A 921 -9.08 -13.70 -25.13
CA GLU A 921 -9.30 -13.66 -26.58
C GLU A 921 -8.78 -12.35 -27.21
N GLU A 922 -8.22 -12.43 -28.42
CA GLU A 922 -7.72 -11.27 -29.17
C GLU A 922 -8.85 -10.30 -29.56
N SER A 923 -10.03 -10.82 -29.91
CA SER A 923 -11.25 -10.06 -30.21
C SER A 923 -12.12 -9.92 -28.97
N ARG A 924 -11.73 -9.00 -28.09
CA ARG A 924 -12.36 -8.77 -26.79
C ARG A 924 -13.81 -8.24 -26.89
N ASP A 925 -14.81 -9.05 -26.51
CA ASP A 925 -16.20 -8.60 -26.32
C ASP A 925 -16.41 -7.99 -24.92
N ASP A 926 -16.23 -6.67 -24.83
CA ASP A 926 -16.43 -5.93 -23.58
C ASP A 926 -17.89 -5.95 -23.09
N SER A 927 -18.87 -6.03 -24.00
CA SER A 927 -20.29 -6.03 -23.61
C SER A 927 -20.71 -7.36 -22.98
N GLY A 928 -20.21 -8.48 -23.50
CA GLY A 928 -20.44 -9.80 -22.94
C GLY A 928 -19.81 -9.95 -21.54
N ILE A 929 -18.59 -9.45 -21.37
CA ILE A 929 -17.89 -9.46 -20.07
C ILE A 929 -18.64 -8.64 -19.02
N ASP A 930 -19.10 -7.44 -19.36
CA ASP A 930 -19.84 -6.58 -18.42
C ASP A 930 -21.16 -7.22 -17.96
N LYS A 931 -21.84 -7.94 -18.86
CA LYS A 931 -23.05 -8.70 -18.51
C LYS A 931 -22.74 -9.83 -17.53
N LEU A 932 -21.73 -10.65 -17.82
CA LEU A 932 -21.32 -11.76 -16.96
C LEU A 932 -20.84 -11.28 -15.58
N ASP A 933 -20.13 -10.15 -15.52
CA ASP A 933 -19.65 -9.59 -14.25
C ASP A 933 -20.81 -9.06 -13.39
N ARG A 934 -21.88 -8.52 -14.00
CA ARG A 934 -23.11 -8.16 -13.28
C ARG A 934 -23.81 -9.39 -12.72
N GLU A 935 -24.01 -10.43 -13.52
CA GLU A 935 -24.64 -11.69 -13.09
C GLU A 935 -23.84 -12.35 -11.95
N LYS A 936 -22.51 -12.40 -12.08
CA LYS A 936 -21.61 -12.88 -11.04
C LYS A 936 -21.84 -12.16 -9.70
N ARG A 937 -21.98 -10.83 -9.72
CA ARG A 937 -22.18 -10.02 -8.51
C ARG A 937 -23.55 -10.27 -7.87
N GLU A 938 -24.60 -10.48 -8.67
CA GLU A 938 -25.93 -10.82 -8.16
C GLU A 938 -25.98 -12.21 -7.49
N VAL A 939 -25.19 -13.16 -8.00
CA VAL A 939 -25.01 -14.48 -7.38
C VAL A 939 -24.15 -14.37 -6.13
N ALA A 940 -23.07 -13.60 -6.17
CA ALA A 940 -22.21 -13.34 -5.01
C ALA A 940 -22.95 -12.67 -3.86
N PHE A 941 -23.89 -11.76 -4.16
CA PHE A 941 -24.75 -11.15 -3.16
C PHE A 941 -25.64 -12.17 -2.44
N GLU A 942 -26.34 -13.01 -3.21
CA GLU A 942 -27.20 -14.06 -2.65
C GLU A 942 -26.40 -15.05 -1.81
N LEU A 943 -25.20 -15.42 -2.28
CA LEU A 943 -24.26 -16.27 -1.55
C LEU A 943 -23.88 -15.64 -0.20
N ALA A 944 -23.54 -14.35 -0.16
CA ALA A 944 -23.19 -13.66 1.08
C ALA A 944 -24.33 -13.69 2.12
N ALA A 945 -25.58 -13.51 1.67
CA ALA A 945 -26.74 -13.55 2.53
C ALA A 945 -26.99 -14.95 3.14
N TRP A 946 -26.80 -16.01 2.34
CA TRP A 946 -26.90 -17.39 2.83
C TRP A 946 -25.76 -17.77 3.79
N LEU A 947 -24.53 -17.32 3.53
CA LEU A 947 -23.39 -17.51 4.43
C LEU A 947 -23.64 -16.85 5.80
N HIS A 948 -24.18 -15.63 5.80
CA HIS A 948 -24.52 -14.94 7.04
C HIS A 948 -25.64 -15.63 7.82
N THR A 949 -26.71 -16.00 7.12
CA THR A 949 -27.80 -16.81 7.69
C THR A 949 -27.27 -18.06 8.39
N TYR A 950 -26.37 -18.79 7.72
CA TYR A 950 -25.76 -19.99 8.29
C TYR A 950 -24.99 -19.68 9.57
N LYS A 951 -24.19 -18.60 9.60
CA LYS A 951 -23.44 -18.18 10.81
C LYS A 951 -24.38 -17.90 11.99
N ILE A 952 -25.50 -17.22 11.77
CA ILE A 952 -26.51 -16.97 12.83
C ILE A 952 -27.15 -18.28 13.31
N LEU A 953 -27.59 -19.13 12.39
CA LEU A 953 -28.23 -20.41 12.73
C LEU A 953 -27.28 -21.33 13.49
N LYS A 954 -25.98 -21.29 13.20
CA LYS A 954 -24.95 -22.03 13.95
C LYS A 954 -24.87 -21.54 15.41
N ILE A 955 -24.85 -20.23 15.65
CA ILE A 955 -24.87 -19.67 17.01
C ILE A 955 -26.15 -20.11 17.75
N LYS A 956 -27.30 -19.99 17.09
CA LYS A 956 -28.60 -20.42 17.64
C LYS A 956 -28.65 -21.90 17.97
N ARG A 957 -28.03 -22.75 17.15
CA ARG A 957 -27.90 -24.18 17.43
C ARG A 957 -27.08 -24.45 18.69
N GLU A 958 -25.95 -23.76 18.87
CA GLU A 958 -25.12 -23.92 20.08
C GLU A 958 -25.80 -23.37 21.35
N GLU A 959 -26.61 -22.31 21.23
CA GLU A 959 -27.49 -21.83 22.31
C GLU A 959 -28.53 -22.90 22.70
N LEU A 960 -29.24 -23.47 21.72
CA LEU A 960 -30.26 -24.49 21.97
C LEU A 960 -29.67 -25.79 22.54
N LYS A 961 -28.46 -26.18 22.11
CA LYS A 961 -27.73 -27.31 22.71
C LYS A 961 -27.42 -27.08 24.19
N ARG A 962 -26.95 -25.88 24.56
CA ARG A 962 -26.70 -25.50 25.97
C ARG A 962 -27.98 -25.52 26.79
N ASN A 963 -29.05 -24.92 26.29
CA ASN A 963 -30.35 -24.91 26.95
C ASN A 963 -30.93 -26.33 27.16
N LYS A 964 -30.62 -27.26 26.25
CA LYS A 964 -31.00 -28.68 26.36
C LYS A 964 -30.22 -29.39 27.46
N SER A 965 -28.90 -29.16 27.54
CA SER A 965 -28.07 -29.74 28.62
C SER A 965 -28.41 -29.20 30.01
N GLU A 966 -28.99 -28.00 30.10
CA GLU A 966 -29.41 -27.37 31.36
C GLU A 966 -30.87 -27.71 31.76
N GLY A 967 -31.58 -28.58 31.01
CA GLY A 967 -32.93 -29.05 31.35
C GLY A 967 -34.07 -28.06 31.08
N LEU A 968 -33.79 -26.90 30.47
CA LEU A 968 -34.77 -25.83 30.20
C LEU A 968 -35.75 -26.14 29.05
N LEU A 969 -35.46 -27.16 28.23
CA LEU A 969 -36.21 -27.52 27.01
C LEU A 969 -37.09 -28.78 27.14
N ASP A 970 -37.11 -29.46 28.30
CA ASP A 970 -37.81 -30.75 28.47
C ASP A 970 -39.31 -30.64 28.87
N ALA A 971 -39.86 -29.43 28.95
CA ALA A 971 -41.23 -29.18 29.41
C ALA A 971 -42.33 -29.31 28.33
N TYR A 972 -41.99 -29.55 27.05
CA TYR A 972 -42.98 -29.47 25.94
C TYR A 972 -43.11 -30.79 25.15
N ILE A 973 -44.35 -31.28 25.01
CA ILE A 973 -44.76 -32.41 24.16
C ILE A 973 -44.88 -31.94 22.70
N VAL A 974 -43.78 -31.47 22.11
CA VAL A 974 -43.75 -30.95 20.72
C VAL A 974 -42.52 -31.52 20.00
N PRO A 975 -42.61 -31.87 18.69
CA PRO A 975 -41.48 -32.40 17.92
C PRO A 975 -40.22 -31.50 18.00
N LYS A 976 -39.10 -32.06 18.49
CA LYS A 976 -37.80 -31.38 18.65
C LYS A 976 -37.05 -31.25 17.31
N PRO A 977 -36.23 -30.21 17.06
CA PRO A 977 -35.44 -30.07 15.83
C PRO A 977 -34.46 -31.22 15.61
N PHE A 978 -34.31 -31.63 14.35
CA PHE A 978 -33.41 -32.72 13.98
C PHE A 978 -31.94 -32.35 14.21
N MET A 979 -31.57 -31.08 14.04
CA MET A 979 -30.19 -30.61 14.17
C MET A 979 -29.65 -30.58 15.63
N LEU A 980 -30.48 -30.93 16.62
CA LEU A 980 -30.12 -31.07 18.05
C LEU A 980 -29.74 -32.51 18.46
N HIS A 981 -29.76 -33.47 17.54
CA HIS A 981 -29.13 -34.77 17.72
C HIS A 981 -27.60 -34.66 17.53
N ASP A 982 -26.82 -35.45 18.27
CA ASP A 982 -25.42 -35.15 18.65
C ASP A 982 -24.37 -35.26 17.52
N ASP A 983 -24.74 -35.62 16.29
CA ASP A 983 -23.74 -36.09 15.31
C ASP A 983 -23.13 -35.03 14.38
N PHE A 984 -23.54 -33.76 14.46
CA PHE A 984 -22.90 -32.70 13.67
C PHE A 984 -21.76 -32.06 14.48
N ILE A 985 -20.55 -32.62 14.40
CA ILE A 985 -19.35 -32.15 15.08
C ILE A 985 -18.27 -31.72 14.04
N ALA A 986 -17.51 -30.65 14.32
CA ALA A 986 -16.58 -29.92 13.44
C ALA A 986 -15.07 -30.16 13.72
N MET A 987 -14.25 -30.62 12.76
CA MET A 987 -12.78 -30.86 12.87
C MET A 987 -12.15 -30.45 11.56
N GLN A 988 -10.92 -29.97 11.71
CA GLN A 988 -10.03 -29.57 10.66
C GLN A 988 -9.29 -30.76 10.08
N GLU A 989 -9.32 -30.92 8.76
CA GLU A 989 -8.18 -31.43 8.02
C GLU A 989 -8.17 -30.94 6.56
N LYS A 990 -6.98 -30.97 5.95
CA LYS A 990 -6.62 -30.23 4.73
C LYS A 990 -7.33 -30.74 3.47
N LYS A 991 -7.97 -29.77 2.79
CA LYS A 991 -8.08 -29.54 1.34
C LYS A 991 -7.97 -30.76 0.41
N SER A 992 -9.07 -31.05 -0.28
CA SER A 992 -9.02 -31.42 -1.71
C SER A 992 -10.28 -30.98 -2.46
N GLU A 993 -10.12 -30.62 -3.75
CA GLU A 993 -11.26 -30.32 -4.65
C GLU A 993 -12.18 -31.56 -4.83
N ALA A 994 -11.63 -32.76 -4.57
CA ALA A 994 -12.37 -34.01 -4.55
C ALA A 994 -13.42 -34.07 -3.43
N SER A 995 -13.12 -33.55 -2.24
CA SER A 995 -14.09 -33.50 -1.12
C SER A 995 -15.27 -32.58 -1.41
N GLU A 996 -15.03 -31.41 -2.03
CA GLU A 996 -16.09 -30.48 -2.45
C GLU A 996 -17.05 -31.15 -3.46
N PHE A 997 -16.49 -31.94 -4.39
CA PHE A 997 -17.26 -32.68 -5.39
C PHE A 997 -18.13 -33.79 -4.79
N LEU A 998 -17.58 -34.57 -3.86
CA LEU A 998 -18.33 -35.62 -3.16
C LEU A 998 -19.51 -35.05 -2.35
N LEU A 999 -19.31 -33.92 -1.67
CA LEU A 999 -20.38 -33.24 -0.95
C LEU A 999 -21.49 -32.77 -1.90
N ARG A 1000 -21.15 -32.27 -3.09
CA ARG A 1000 -22.14 -31.87 -4.10
C ARG A 1000 -22.90 -33.07 -4.69
N MET A 1001 -22.24 -34.22 -4.84
CA MET A 1001 -22.92 -35.47 -5.22
C MET A 1001 -23.91 -35.91 -4.15
N GLN A 1002 -23.51 -35.86 -2.87
CA GLN A 1002 -24.38 -36.15 -1.74
C GLN A 1002 -25.56 -35.16 -1.66
N ASP A 1003 -25.31 -33.86 -1.88
CA ASP A 1003 -26.37 -32.86 -1.94
C ASP A 1003 -27.38 -33.15 -3.05
N ALA A 1004 -26.92 -33.58 -4.23
CA ALA A 1004 -27.79 -33.90 -5.36
C ALA A 1004 -28.62 -35.17 -5.13
N ASP A 1005 -28.06 -36.14 -4.39
CA ASP A 1005 -28.74 -37.36 -3.95
C ASP A 1005 -29.84 -37.03 -2.93
N MET A 1006 -29.51 -36.19 -1.92
CA MET A 1006 -30.47 -35.71 -0.92
C MET A 1006 -31.52 -34.76 -1.52
N PHE A 1007 -31.13 -33.94 -2.49
CA PHE A 1007 -31.92 -32.82 -2.99
C PHE A 1007 -31.77 -32.67 -4.51
N LYS A 1008 -32.76 -33.18 -5.25
CA LYS A 1008 -32.74 -33.29 -6.72
C LYS A 1008 -32.44 -31.99 -7.47
N GLU A 1009 -32.83 -30.83 -6.94
CA GLU A 1009 -32.60 -29.54 -7.61
C GLU A 1009 -31.13 -29.06 -7.62
N TYR A 1010 -30.25 -29.67 -6.82
CA TYR A 1010 -28.80 -29.41 -6.88
C TYR A 1010 -28.07 -30.28 -7.90
N PHE A 1011 -28.79 -31.16 -8.61
CA PHE A 1011 -28.27 -31.87 -9.77
C PHE A 1011 -28.15 -30.93 -10.99
N THR A 1012 -27.24 -29.97 -10.87
CA THR A 1012 -27.00 -28.93 -11.86
C THR A 1012 -26.38 -29.50 -13.15
N PRO A 1013 -26.59 -28.88 -14.32
CA PRO A 1013 -25.96 -29.30 -15.57
C PRO A 1013 -24.42 -29.38 -15.47
N THR A 1014 -23.83 -28.46 -14.70
CA THR A 1014 -22.39 -28.43 -14.42
C THR A 1014 -21.93 -29.62 -13.57
N LEU A 1015 -22.69 -29.99 -12.53
CA LEU A 1015 -22.37 -31.17 -11.72
C LEU A 1015 -22.54 -32.45 -12.54
N LYS A 1016 -23.58 -32.54 -13.37
CA LYS A 1016 -23.80 -33.66 -14.29
C LYS A 1016 -22.62 -33.83 -15.25
N ALA A 1017 -22.12 -32.75 -15.84
CA ALA A 1017 -20.95 -32.79 -16.72
C ALA A 1017 -19.68 -33.27 -15.99
N GLU A 1018 -19.45 -32.82 -14.75
CA GLU A 1018 -18.33 -33.29 -13.92
C GLU A 1018 -18.44 -34.79 -13.59
N ILE A 1019 -19.63 -35.26 -13.20
CA ILE A 1019 -19.93 -36.68 -12.92
C ILE A 1019 -19.67 -37.52 -14.18
N MET A 1020 -20.21 -37.09 -15.33
CA MET A 1020 -20.02 -37.81 -16.60
C MET A 1020 -18.54 -37.86 -17.01
N ASN A 1021 -17.78 -36.78 -16.83
CA ASN A 1021 -16.36 -36.76 -17.15
C ASN A 1021 -15.59 -37.78 -16.31
N ILE A 1022 -15.79 -37.81 -14.99
CA ILE A 1022 -15.11 -38.76 -14.10
C ILE A 1022 -15.57 -40.20 -14.37
N ARG A 1023 -16.88 -40.42 -14.54
CA ARG A 1023 -17.44 -41.72 -14.95
C ARG A 1023 -16.77 -42.23 -16.23
N ASN A 1024 -16.73 -41.39 -17.27
CA ASN A 1024 -16.17 -41.77 -18.56
C ASN A 1024 -14.67 -42.08 -18.44
N LYS A 1025 -13.90 -41.31 -17.65
CA LYS A 1025 -12.48 -41.63 -17.38
C LYS A 1025 -12.32 -43.00 -16.72
N ILE A 1026 -13.15 -43.35 -15.75
CA ILE A 1026 -13.10 -44.67 -15.09
C ILE A 1026 -13.46 -45.78 -16.07
N LEU A 1027 -14.54 -45.62 -16.85
CA LEU A 1027 -14.99 -46.62 -17.82
C LEU A 1027 -13.96 -46.84 -18.95
N ILE A 1028 -13.30 -45.79 -19.42
CA ILE A 1028 -12.19 -45.88 -20.39
C ILE A 1028 -11.04 -46.68 -19.79
N ASN A 1029 -10.64 -46.39 -18.54
CA ASN A 1029 -9.55 -47.11 -17.89
C ASN A 1029 -9.89 -48.60 -17.64
N GLN A 1030 -11.16 -48.90 -17.37
CA GLN A 1030 -11.66 -50.27 -17.23
C GLN A 1030 -11.96 -50.97 -18.58
N GLN A 1031 -11.74 -50.30 -19.72
CA GLN A 1031 -12.04 -50.79 -21.08
C GLN A 1031 -13.51 -51.20 -21.30
N LYS A 1032 -14.44 -50.61 -20.55
CA LYS A 1032 -15.89 -50.89 -20.64
C LYS A 1032 -16.58 -49.93 -21.61
N PHE A 1033 -16.17 -49.95 -22.87
CA PHE A 1033 -16.63 -49.00 -23.89
C PHE A 1033 -18.14 -49.09 -24.19
N ASP A 1034 -18.73 -50.28 -24.08
CA ASP A 1034 -20.17 -50.48 -24.31
C ASP A 1034 -21.04 -49.70 -23.30
N GLN A 1035 -20.57 -49.55 -22.06
CA GLN A 1035 -21.25 -48.78 -21.00
C GLN A 1035 -21.05 -47.27 -21.14
N LEU A 1036 -20.10 -46.84 -21.97
CA LEU A 1036 -19.82 -45.42 -22.22
C LEU A 1036 -20.86 -44.80 -23.18
N ILE A 1037 -21.44 -45.63 -24.04
CA ILE A 1037 -22.41 -45.25 -25.07
C ILE A 1037 -23.86 -45.34 -24.56
N SER A 1038 -24.12 -46.15 -23.52
CA SER A 1038 -25.45 -46.23 -22.92
C SER A 1038 -25.76 -44.97 -22.10
N ASN A 1039 -26.80 -44.23 -22.52
CA ASN A 1039 -27.35 -43.14 -21.72
C ASN A 1039 -28.09 -43.74 -20.52
N THR A 1040 -27.47 -43.71 -19.33
CA THR A 1040 -28.13 -44.08 -18.09
C THR A 1040 -29.11 -42.97 -17.64
N ASP A 1041 -30.30 -43.39 -17.21
CA ASP A 1041 -31.35 -42.51 -16.72
C ASP A 1041 -30.89 -41.68 -15.50
N VAL A 1042 -31.43 -40.47 -15.41
CA VAL A 1042 -30.92 -39.29 -14.68
C VAL A 1042 -30.70 -39.48 -13.16
N PHE A 1043 -31.21 -40.55 -12.56
CA PHE A 1043 -31.07 -40.83 -11.12
C PHE A 1043 -30.05 -41.92 -10.78
N SER A 1044 -29.61 -42.76 -11.73
CA SER A 1044 -28.63 -43.83 -11.46
C SER A 1044 -27.18 -43.37 -11.60
N LEU A 1045 -26.92 -42.20 -12.19
CA LEU A 1045 -25.57 -41.72 -12.52
C LEU A 1045 -24.70 -41.44 -11.29
N THR A 1046 -25.28 -40.91 -10.20
CA THR A 1046 -24.57 -40.65 -8.94
C THR A 1046 -24.21 -41.95 -8.24
N ASP A 1047 -25.13 -42.92 -8.20
CA ASP A 1047 -24.92 -44.23 -7.59
C ASP A 1047 -23.98 -45.12 -8.40
N GLU A 1048 -24.08 -45.07 -9.73
CA GLU A 1048 -23.16 -45.74 -10.66
C GLU A 1048 -21.73 -45.22 -10.47
N LEU A 1049 -21.53 -43.89 -10.43
CA LEU A 1049 -20.21 -43.32 -10.19
C LEU A 1049 -19.71 -43.66 -8.77
N ARG A 1050 -20.58 -43.64 -7.76
CA ARG A 1050 -20.25 -44.06 -6.39
C ARG A 1050 -19.75 -45.50 -6.37
N GLY A 1051 -20.46 -46.43 -7.01
CA GLY A 1051 -20.04 -47.82 -7.18
C GLY A 1051 -18.69 -47.97 -7.89
N LEU A 1052 -18.50 -47.25 -9.00
CA LEU A 1052 -17.24 -47.26 -9.75
C LEU A 1052 -16.05 -46.74 -8.93
N ILE A 1053 -16.24 -45.68 -8.14
CA ILE A 1053 -15.20 -45.14 -7.25
C ILE A 1053 -14.87 -46.14 -6.14
N ARG A 1054 -15.87 -46.81 -5.56
CA ARG A 1054 -15.67 -47.86 -4.55
C ARG A 1054 -14.84 -49.00 -5.10
N ASP A 1055 -15.23 -49.53 -6.26
CA ASP A 1055 -14.53 -50.65 -6.90
C ASP A 1055 -13.05 -50.32 -7.18
N VAL A 1056 -12.76 -49.09 -7.63
CA VAL A 1056 -11.37 -48.63 -7.87
C VAL A 1056 -10.62 -48.43 -6.55
N ALA A 1057 -11.24 -47.83 -5.54
CA ALA A 1057 -10.64 -47.61 -4.23
C ALA A 1057 -10.27 -48.94 -3.53
N GLU A 1058 -11.18 -49.92 -3.57
CA GLU A 1058 -10.97 -51.26 -3.01
C GLU A 1058 -9.86 -52.03 -3.75
N LYS A 1059 -9.82 -51.92 -5.08
CA LYS A 1059 -8.83 -52.62 -5.91
C LYS A 1059 -7.41 -52.06 -5.76
N GLU A 1060 -7.28 -50.74 -5.65
CA GLU A 1060 -5.99 -50.04 -5.57
C GLU A 1060 -5.52 -49.80 -4.12
N GLY A 1061 -6.35 -50.13 -3.12
CA GLY A 1061 -6.00 -49.95 -1.70
C GLY A 1061 -5.84 -48.49 -1.28
N VAL A 1062 -6.52 -47.56 -1.96
CA VAL A 1062 -6.43 -46.11 -1.72
C VAL A 1062 -7.78 -45.53 -1.33
N SER A 1063 -7.79 -44.36 -0.68
CA SER A 1063 -9.05 -43.73 -0.27
C SER A 1063 -9.86 -43.24 -1.49
N PRO A 1064 -11.20 -43.23 -1.43
CA PRO A 1064 -12.07 -42.69 -2.47
C PRO A 1064 -11.73 -41.24 -2.87
N ILE A 1065 -11.25 -40.43 -1.90
CA ILE A 1065 -10.79 -39.06 -2.14
C ILE A 1065 -9.56 -39.07 -3.03
N LYS A 1066 -8.61 -39.97 -2.77
CA LYS A 1066 -7.38 -40.10 -3.55
C LYS A 1066 -7.65 -40.54 -4.99
N VAL A 1067 -8.60 -41.46 -5.19
CA VAL A 1067 -9.07 -41.88 -6.53
C VAL A 1067 -9.58 -40.69 -7.35
N ILE A 1068 -10.39 -39.82 -6.73
CA ILE A 1068 -10.96 -38.65 -7.43
C ILE A 1068 -9.89 -37.59 -7.72
N GLU A 1069 -8.94 -37.38 -6.81
CA GLU A 1069 -7.78 -36.51 -7.05
C GLU A 1069 -6.99 -36.98 -8.27
N ASP A 1070 -6.64 -38.26 -8.32
CA ASP A 1070 -5.84 -38.82 -9.40
C ASP A 1070 -6.57 -38.75 -10.75
N LEU A 1071 -7.89 -39.00 -10.76
CA LEU A 1071 -8.74 -38.89 -11.97
C LEU A 1071 -9.00 -37.45 -12.42
N ARG A 1072 -8.80 -36.45 -11.56
CA ARG A 1072 -8.92 -35.02 -11.90
C ARG A 1072 -7.66 -34.45 -12.55
N THR A 1073 -6.52 -35.15 -12.43
CA THR A 1073 -5.27 -34.83 -13.12
C THR A 1073 -5.45 -34.87 -14.65
N PRO A 1074 -4.78 -33.99 -15.43
CA PRO A 1074 -4.84 -34.04 -16.89
C PRO A 1074 -4.42 -35.41 -17.44
N LEU A 1075 -5.11 -35.91 -18.45
CA LEU A 1075 -4.88 -37.22 -19.07
C LEU A 1075 -3.45 -37.42 -19.60
N ASN A 1076 -2.67 -36.35 -19.77
CA ASN A 1076 -1.28 -36.37 -20.23
C ASN A 1076 -0.32 -37.12 -19.28
N GLU A 1077 -0.73 -37.37 -18.03
CA GLU A 1077 0.08 -38.05 -17.01
C GLU A 1077 -0.40 -39.47 -16.70
N LEU A 1078 -1.53 -39.91 -17.26
CA LEU A 1078 -2.07 -41.26 -17.07
C LEU A 1078 -1.47 -42.20 -18.13
N LYS A 1079 -0.55 -43.07 -17.70
CA LYS A 1079 0.00 -44.17 -18.53
C LYS A 1079 -0.94 -45.37 -18.50
N ILE A 1080 -1.41 -45.81 -19.67
CA ILE A 1080 -2.01 -47.13 -19.84
C ILE A 1080 -0.97 -47.97 -20.61
N ASN A 1081 -0.44 -49.04 -20.00
CA ASN A 1081 0.57 -49.92 -20.61
C ASN A 1081 1.77 -49.16 -21.25
N ASP A 1082 2.33 -48.17 -20.55
CA ASP A 1082 3.45 -47.33 -21.03
C ASP A 1082 3.19 -46.49 -22.30
N ILE A 1083 1.94 -46.37 -22.75
CA ILE A 1083 1.56 -45.51 -23.88
C ILE A 1083 0.85 -44.25 -23.36
N ALA A 1084 1.28 -43.09 -23.83
CA ALA A 1084 0.62 -41.82 -23.56
C ALA A 1084 -0.64 -41.68 -24.43
N LEU A 1085 -1.78 -41.29 -23.84
CA LEU A 1085 -3.09 -41.20 -24.54
C LEU A 1085 -3.10 -40.24 -25.76
N LEU A 1086 -2.14 -39.32 -25.87
CA LEU A 1086 -1.94 -38.49 -27.06
C LEU A 1086 -1.56 -39.30 -28.32
N GLU A 1087 -1.04 -40.51 -28.17
CA GLU A 1087 -0.74 -41.40 -29.30
C GLU A 1087 -1.99 -42.07 -29.87
N VAL A 1088 -3.10 -42.12 -29.11
CA VAL A 1088 -4.38 -42.68 -29.57
C VAL A 1088 -5.23 -41.64 -30.30
N SER A 1089 -5.02 -40.34 -30.05
CA SER A 1089 -5.74 -39.26 -30.75
C SER A 1089 -5.16 -38.89 -32.13
N ASN A 1090 -4.02 -39.47 -32.52
CA ASN A 1090 -3.40 -39.30 -33.84
C ASN A 1090 -3.57 -40.54 -34.74
N GLY A 1091 -4.67 -41.29 -34.54
CA GLY A 1091 -5.16 -42.27 -35.50
C GLY A 1091 -6.05 -41.63 -36.56
#